data_AF-A0AAD3DMQ7-F1
#
_entry.id   AF-A0AAD3DMQ7-F1
#
_cell.length_a   1.000
_cell.length_b   1.000
_cell.length_c   1.000
_cell.angle_alpha   90.00
_cell.angle_beta   90.00
_cell.angle_gamma   90.00
#
_symmetry.space_group_name_H-M   'P 1'
#
loop_
_entity.id
_entity.type
_entity.pdbx_description
1 polymer ?
#
loop_
_entity_poly.entity_id
_entity_poly.type
_entity_poly.pdbx_seq_one_letter_code
_entity_poly.pdbx_strand_id
1 'polypeptide(L)'
;MRLPTAHVVCAFLAMLQLCYTYPKYWYDNQALLADYNAALPSQPGCAEHPTMAVLTDISPHGSPQPANTAFVIADAASTLPTSTLCPGGNYTATVSFGSDSAAGRLAMLTINSSSVAFTSPAPTASCPNLVDLGGSEEEGFASSFTAAFRVPCSVAGSSLLLKVTSAGEDGFVGWGQSETTVTVAGPGSPLLEQGGACATVSASCPNLVQSSSSPSLPRPPPPPPSPPLVQPPPSPAALASNDQLPSSPPSESTAVVSNSSGCTPSNLNYTCMATRGKITIHWSVNTTSAPSNPCTPATRTELQDADVAENGTLHIAIQSAVTGYVALGFSSDPEEMYPSDIVLGYVQSSGAGYLKTFYAEEEDLDEKDVWPPSGSSSWAYDSGVLQNSSSGVTTLCFSRRLRDDRAKASPDLRAATGGAAAAGAARRRLAQDEEAVGELTLIWAVSPARGLVEHTADNVGGFFLDVSSGGAVEAEGVDERYWINVHGALMAVAWVLLLPLGTLLPAHRWLLGDMKIFGKHAWFILHMAFQWTGMVLFLAGFIAVYVKLDDGGELPGGDVGEAHEKIGIAVMAAAGAQVVLGYVRPDPSHPKRGLWNLMHHYLGRAVVLLAWANVYIGIYIYHVSEFEAKYKEWITPIAIVMGLLALLEIVLRVAAPPSSTKQQPASQQSYLVTADGGSAAPGDAPAGEQKGQAAV
;
A
#
# COMPACT_ATOMS: atom_id res chain seq x y z
N MET A 1 -0.07 17.63 21.58
CA MET A 1 -0.34 16.18 21.58
C MET A 1 -0.45 15.74 20.14
N ARG A 2 0.67 15.44 19.47
CA ARG A 2 0.68 14.88 18.12
C ARG A 2 0.40 13.38 18.29
N LEU A 3 -0.77 12.89 17.89
CA LEU A 3 -0.88 11.45 17.63
C LEU A 3 0.05 11.19 16.43
N PRO A 4 0.93 10.17 16.46
CA PRO A 4 1.78 9.88 15.32
C PRO A 4 0.90 9.51 14.13
N THR A 5 0.88 10.37 13.11
CA THR A 5 0.06 10.28 11.89
C THR A 5 0.28 8.95 11.16
N ALA A 6 1.49 8.37 11.28
CA ALA A 6 1.84 7.01 10.88
C ALA A 6 0.91 5.92 11.45
N HIS A 7 0.40 6.07 12.68
CA HIS A 7 -0.55 5.12 13.27
C HIS A 7 -1.95 5.24 12.66
N VAL A 8 -2.34 6.42 12.17
CA VAL A 8 -3.63 6.62 11.49
C VAL A 8 -3.58 6.03 10.08
N VAL A 9 -2.47 6.24 9.35
CA VAL A 9 -2.26 5.64 8.03
C VAL A 9 -2.12 4.11 8.13
N CYS A 10 -1.36 3.60 9.11
CA CYS A 10 -1.28 2.16 9.38
C CYS A 10 -2.62 1.59 9.83
N ALA A 11 -3.40 2.28 10.68
CA ALA A 11 -4.73 1.82 11.08
C ALA A 11 -5.71 1.80 9.89
N PHE A 12 -5.59 2.75 8.96
CA PHE A 12 -6.42 2.81 7.75
C PHE A 12 -6.03 1.74 6.72
N LEU A 13 -4.73 1.52 6.50
CA LEU A 13 -4.22 0.43 5.65
C LEU A 13 -4.50 -0.95 6.28
N ALA A 14 -4.39 -1.07 7.60
CA ALA A 14 -4.81 -2.26 8.34
C ALA A 14 -6.32 -2.45 8.23
N MET A 15 -7.15 -1.41 8.31
CA MET A 15 -8.60 -1.53 8.02
C MET A 15 -8.89 -2.00 6.59
N LEU A 16 -8.03 -1.69 5.61
CA LEU A 16 -8.11 -2.21 4.24
C LEU A 16 -7.58 -3.66 4.11
N GLN A 17 -6.70 -4.10 5.01
CA GLN A 17 -6.05 -5.43 4.99
C GLN A 17 -6.65 -6.46 5.98
N LEU A 18 -7.52 -6.06 6.93
CA LEU A 18 -7.89 -6.90 8.09
C LEU A 18 -9.21 -7.69 7.95
N CYS A 19 -9.52 -8.25 6.78
CA CYS A 19 -10.73 -9.07 6.66
C CYS A 19 -10.48 -10.41 5.98
N TYR A 20 -9.46 -11.15 6.42
CA TYR A 20 -9.45 -12.60 6.18
C TYR A 20 -10.54 -13.24 7.05
N THR A 21 -11.46 -13.96 6.43
CA THR A 21 -12.58 -14.60 7.14
C THR A 21 -12.41 -16.11 7.15
N TYR A 22 -12.49 -16.73 8.33
CA TYR A 22 -12.13 -18.13 8.52
C TYR A 22 -13.34 -18.96 8.97
N PRO A 23 -13.67 -20.09 8.29
CA PRO A 23 -14.73 -21.00 8.73
C PRO A 23 -14.57 -21.50 10.17
N LYS A 24 -13.35 -21.56 10.72
CA LYS A 24 -13.11 -22.02 12.11
C LYS A 24 -13.84 -21.23 13.18
N TYR A 25 -13.94 -19.91 12.99
CA TYR A 25 -14.53 -19.01 13.97
C TYR A 25 -16.04 -19.18 14.13
N TRP A 26 -16.69 -19.99 13.27
CA TRP A 26 -18.07 -20.40 13.46
C TRP A 26 -18.25 -21.52 14.49
N TYR A 27 -17.29 -22.43 14.65
CA TYR A 27 -17.48 -23.61 15.51
C TYR A 27 -16.55 -23.67 16.71
N ASP A 28 -15.43 -22.94 16.69
CA ASP A 28 -14.52 -22.81 17.82
C ASP A 28 -14.67 -21.45 18.50
N ASN A 29 -15.65 -21.35 19.40
CA ASN A 29 -15.87 -20.13 20.16
C ASN A 29 -14.72 -19.82 21.13
N GLN A 30 -13.91 -20.81 21.52
CA GLN A 30 -12.75 -20.57 22.40
C GLN A 30 -11.64 -19.87 21.62
N ALA A 31 -11.37 -20.31 20.38
CA ALA A 31 -10.48 -19.60 19.46
C ALA A 31 -11.00 -18.19 19.14
N LEU A 32 -12.31 -18.04 18.87
CA LEU A 32 -12.91 -16.72 18.64
C LEU A 32 -12.78 -15.78 19.86
N LEU A 33 -12.96 -16.32 21.07
CA LEU A 33 -12.77 -15.57 22.32
C LEU A 33 -11.30 -15.20 22.55
N ALA A 34 -10.36 -16.11 22.27
CA ALA A 34 -8.94 -15.88 22.46
C ALA A 34 -8.37 -14.84 21.48
N ASP A 35 -8.75 -14.93 20.20
CA ASP A 35 -8.18 -14.09 19.13
C ASP A 35 -8.87 -12.73 19.03
N TYR A 36 -10.19 -12.67 19.29
CA TYR A 36 -11.00 -11.47 19.02
C TYR A 36 -11.84 -10.98 20.20
N ASN A 37 -11.75 -11.62 21.37
CA ASN A 37 -12.57 -11.29 22.55
C ASN A 37 -14.08 -11.22 22.23
N ALA A 38 -14.53 -12.08 21.30
CA ALA A 38 -15.91 -12.15 20.82
C ALA A 38 -16.47 -13.56 21.05
N ALA A 39 -17.80 -13.67 21.21
CA ALA A 39 -18.48 -14.95 21.36
C ALA A 39 -19.74 -15.05 20.49
N LEU A 40 -19.97 -16.23 19.94
CA LEU A 40 -21.23 -16.58 19.29
C LEU A 40 -22.37 -16.62 20.33
N PRO A 41 -23.63 -16.29 19.94
CA PRO A 41 -24.78 -16.33 20.83
C PRO A 41 -25.03 -17.71 21.46
N SER A 42 -24.67 -18.78 20.76
CA SER A 42 -24.74 -20.17 21.20
C SER A 42 -23.74 -21.03 20.41
N GLN A 43 -23.16 -22.06 21.03
CA GLN A 43 -22.30 -23.02 20.34
C GLN A 43 -23.10 -23.79 19.28
N PRO A 44 -22.69 -23.77 18.00
CA PRO A 44 -23.33 -24.59 16.99
C PRO A 44 -23.05 -26.07 17.22
N GLY A 45 -23.97 -26.94 16.78
CA GLY A 45 -23.75 -28.38 16.77
C GLY A 45 -22.65 -28.80 15.77
N CYS A 46 -22.00 -29.96 16.00
CA CYS A 46 -20.90 -30.48 15.16
C CYS A 46 -21.27 -30.81 13.69
N ALA A 47 -22.53 -30.64 13.29
CA ALA A 47 -23.00 -30.80 11.91
C ALA A 47 -23.68 -29.53 11.38
N GLU A 48 -23.68 -28.44 12.15
CA GLU A 48 -24.32 -27.19 11.80
C GLU A 48 -23.37 -26.30 10.99
N HIS A 49 -23.96 -25.54 10.08
CA HIS A 49 -23.25 -24.60 9.23
C HIS A 49 -23.90 -23.22 9.42
N PRO A 50 -23.14 -22.12 9.22
CA PRO A 50 -23.72 -20.80 9.34
C PRO A 50 -24.85 -20.64 8.34
N THR A 51 -25.94 -19.99 8.74
CA THR A 51 -27.11 -19.70 7.87
C THR A 51 -27.31 -18.20 7.67
N MET A 52 -26.60 -17.38 8.44
CA MET A 52 -26.64 -15.94 8.43
C MET A 52 -25.20 -15.41 8.51
N ALA A 53 -24.99 -14.14 8.16
CA ALA A 53 -23.72 -13.48 8.49
C ALA A 53 -23.67 -13.17 9.99
N VAL A 54 -22.52 -13.38 10.62
CA VAL A 54 -22.22 -12.80 11.93
C VAL A 54 -21.24 -11.66 11.66
N LEU A 55 -21.61 -10.44 12.04
CA LEU A 55 -20.76 -9.26 11.90
C LEU A 55 -20.43 -8.78 13.31
N THR A 56 -19.24 -9.13 13.79
CA THR A 56 -18.60 -8.44 14.93
C THR A 56 -17.71 -7.32 14.40
N ASP A 57 -17.28 -6.39 15.26
CA ASP A 57 -16.41 -5.25 14.90
C ASP A 57 -15.04 -5.67 14.30
N ILE A 58 -14.75 -6.96 14.31
CA ILE A 58 -13.57 -7.64 13.75
C ILE A 58 -14.08 -9.00 13.21
N SER A 59 -13.90 -9.25 11.91
CA SER A 59 -14.75 -10.09 11.05
C SER A 59 -14.80 -11.61 11.37
N PRO A 60 -15.98 -12.25 11.61
CA PRO A 60 -16.05 -13.71 11.84
C PRO A 60 -16.55 -14.54 10.64
N HIS A 61 -17.62 -14.17 9.90
CA HIS A 61 -17.96 -14.78 8.58
C HIS A 61 -19.11 -14.08 7.82
N GLY A 62 -19.13 -14.19 6.49
CA GLY A 62 -20.18 -13.66 5.60
C GLY A 62 -21.44 -14.53 5.48
N SER A 63 -22.44 -14.04 4.73
CA SER A 63 -23.66 -14.79 4.43
C SER A 63 -23.38 -15.84 3.34
N PRO A 64 -23.54 -17.15 3.62
CA PRO A 64 -23.18 -18.19 2.67
C PRO A 64 -24.07 -18.14 1.43
N GLN A 65 -23.46 -18.28 0.27
CA GLN A 65 -24.15 -18.45 -1.01
C GLN A 65 -23.98 -19.88 -1.51
N PRO A 66 -24.92 -20.42 -2.31
CA PRO A 66 -24.70 -21.67 -3.03
C PRO A 66 -23.41 -21.58 -3.85
N ALA A 67 -22.46 -22.47 -3.61
CA ALA A 67 -21.21 -22.54 -4.35
C ALA A 67 -21.21 -23.72 -5.34
N ASN A 68 -20.48 -23.55 -6.44
CA ASN A 68 -20.21 -24.62 -7.38
C ASN A 68 -19.02 -25.46 -6.87
N THR A 69 -19.29 -26.32 -5.90
CA THR A 69 -18.30 -27.22 -5.29
C THR A 69 -18.55 -28.64 -5.77
N ALA A 70 -17.52 -29.29 -6.30
CA ALA A 70 -17.57 -30.68 -6.70
C ALA A 70 -17.17 -31.59 -5.52
N PHE A 71 -17.95 -32.65 -5.32
CA PHE A 71 -17.64 -33.72 -4.36
C PHE A 71 -17.29 -35.00 -5.10
N VAL A 72 -16.15 -35.59 -4.76
CA VAL A 72 -15.74 -36.92 -5.23
C VAL A 72 -15.51 -37.79 -4.01
N ILE A 73 -16.28 -38.86 -3.90
CA ILE A 73 -16.16 -39.81 -2.78
C ILE A 73 -15.63 -41.11 -3.35
N ALA A 74 -14.51 -41.57 -2.82
CA ALA A 74 -13.81 -42.74 -3.32
C ALA A 74 -13.49 -43.71 -2.19
N ASP A 75 -13.43 -44.99 -2.54
CA ASP A 75 -12.89 -46.02 -1.64
C ASP A 75 -11.39 -45.77 -1.44
N ALA A 76 -10.95 -45.75 -0.18
CA ALA A 76 -9.56 -45.42 0.18
C ALA A 76 -8.53 -46.38 -0.45
N ALA A 77 -8.93 -47.60 -0.84
CA ALA A 77 -8.07 -48.59 -1.46
C ALA A 77 -8.07 -48.54 -3.00
N SER A 78 -9.11 -48.01 -3.65
CA SER A 78 -9.23 -48.04 -5.12
C SER A 78 -9.21 -46.66 -5.79
N THR A 79 -9.35 -45.56 -5.05
CA THR A 79 -9.43 -44.16 -5.55
C THR A 79 -10.53 -43.91 -6.59
N LEU A 80 -11.35 -44.92 -6.92
CA LEU A 80 -12.44 -44.81 -7.87
C LEU A 80 -13.67 -44.16 -7.20
N PRO A 81 -14.35 -43.22 -7.87
CA PRO A 81 -15.56 -42.62 -7.35
C PRO A 81 -16.66 -43.66 -7.12
N THR A 82 -17.34 -43.58 -5.97
CA THR A 82 -18.50 -44.40 -5.63
C THR A 82 -19.65 -43.54 -5.14
N SER A 83 -20.87 -43.90 -5.54
CA SER A 83 -22.12 -43.28 -5.07
C SER A 83 -22.79 -44.08 -3.95
N THR A 84 -22.23 -45.24 -3.56
CA THR A 84 -22.76 -46.07 -2.49
C THR A 84 -21.63 -46.55 -1.58
N LEU A 85 -21.86 -46.45 -0.27
CA LEU A 85 -20.87 -46.77 0.76
C LEU A 85 -21.21 -48.09 1.42
N CYS A 86 -20.18 -48.87 1.75
CA CYS A 86 -20.29 -50.13 2.44
C CYS A 86 -20.07 -49.92 3.94
N PRO A 87 -20.99 -50.40 4.81
CA PRO A 87 -20.76 -50.45 6.25
C PRO A 87 -19.42 -51.10 6.59
N GLY A 88 -18.62 -50.47 7.44
CA GLY A 88 -17.28 -50.93 7.85
C GLY A 88 -16.13 -50.42 6.99
N GLY A 89 -16.41 -49.84 5.83
CA GLY A 89 -15.41 -49.35 4.86
C GLY A 89 -14.79 -47.99 5.21
N ASN A 90 -13.62 -47.73 4.61
CA ASN A 90 -12.88 -46.48 4.70
C ASN A 90 -12.96 -45.72 3.37
N TYR A 91 -13.29 -44.44 3.44
CA TYR A 91 -13.55 -43.62 2.27
C TYR A 91 -12.83 -42.28 2.36
N THR A 92 -12.58 -41.67 1.21
CA THR A 92 -12.07 -40.30 1.09
C THR A 92 -13.10 -39.43 0.39
N ALA A 93 -13.41 -38.27 0.95
CA ALA A 93 -14.17 -37.21 0.33
C ALA A 93 -13.21 -36.13 -0.16
N THR A 94 -13.14 -35.94 -1.47
CA THR A 94 -12.44 -34.82 -2.11
C THR A 94 -13.44 -33.73 -2.43
N VAL A 95 -13.15 -32.52 -1.99
CA VAL A 95 -13.97 -31.33 -2.22
C VAL A 95 -13.15 -30.38 -3.09
N SER A 96 -13.67 -30.02 -4.27
CA SER A 96 -12.97 -29.14 -5.23
C SER A 96 -13.82 -27.92 -5.56
N PHE A 97 -13.18 -26.74 -5.59
CA PHE A 97 -13.83 -25.47 -5.85
C PHE A 97 -13.64 -25.07 -7.32
N GLY A 98 -14.69 -24.55 -7.97
CA GLY A 98 -14.65 -24.17 -9.39
C GLY A 98 -13.60 -23.10 -9.76
N SER A 99 -13.36 -22.93 -11.07
CA SER A 99 -12.32 -22.03 -11.63
C SER A 99 -12.48 -20.55 -11.31
N ASP A 100 -13.60 -20.13 -10.72
CA ASP A 100 -13.87 -18.74 -10.34
C ASP A 100 -13.04 -18.28 -9.13
N SER A 101 -12.29 -19.18 -8.49
CA SER A 101 -11.38 -18.89 -7.36
C SER A 101 -9.93 -19.16 -7.72
N ALA A 102 -9.27 -18.23 -8.43
CA ALA A 102 -7.84 -18.30 -8.74
C ALA A 102 -6.93 -18.23 -7.48
N ALA A 103 -7.48 -17.77 -6.36
CA ALA A 103 -6.82 -17.56 -5.07
C ALA A 103 -6.83 -18.76 -4.08
N GLY A 104 -7.50 -19.88 -4.43
CA GLY A 104 -7.72 -20.96 -3.46
C GLY A 104 -8.75 -20.59 -2.38
N ARG A 105 -9.14 -21.56 -1.53
CA ARG A 105 -10.14 -21.38 -0.46
C ARG A 105 -9.71 -22.10 0.81
N LEU A 106 -10.26 -21.66 1.94
CA LEU A 106 -10.32 -22.42 3.20
C LEU A 106 -11.69 -23.07 3.32
N ALA A 107 -11.80 -24.21 4.00
CA ALA A 107 -13.08 -24.91 4.10
C ALA A 107 -13.27 -25.70 5.40
N MET A 108 -14.54 -25.86 5.78
CA MET A 108 -14.99 -26.74 6.85
C MET A 108 -15.92 -27.79 6.25
N LEU A 109 -15.66 -29.06 6.51
CA LEU A 109 -16.47 -30.19 6.04
C LEU A 109 -17.11 -30.94 7.22
N THR A 110 -18.41 -31.21 7.14
CA THR A 110 -19.15 -31.99 8.14
C THR A 110 -19.88 -33.18 7.54
N ILE A 111 -20.19 -34.16 8.39
CA ILE A 111 -21.11 -35.27 8.10
C ILE A 111 -22.26 -35.21 9.12
N ASN A 112 -23.50 -35.31 8.67
CA ASN A 112 -24.70 -35.20 9.53
C ASN A 112 -24.89 -36.33 10.58
N SER A 113 -23.96 -37.27 10.70
CA SER A 113 -24.02 -38.39 11.64
C SER A 113 -22.84 -38.37 12.60
N SER A 114 -23.13 -38.23 13.89
CA SER A 114 -22.13 -38.27 14.97
C SER A 114 -21.45 -39.63 15.15
N SER A 115 -22.00 -40.69 14.55
CA SER A 115 -21.37 -42.02 14.54
C SER A 115 -20.22 -42.11 13.54
N VAL A 116 -20.19 -41.22 12.53
CA VAL A 116 -19.14 -41.19 11.50
C VAL A 116 -18.03 -40.25 11.96
N ALA A 117 -16.79 -40.73 11.92
CA ALA A 117 -15.63 -39.94 12.30
C ALA A 117 -14.67 -39.75 11.12
N PHE A 118 -14.17 -38.52 10.96
CA PHE A 118 -13.00 -38.26 10.13
C PHE A 118 -11.75 -38.86 10.79
N THR A 119 -10.83 -39.29 9.95
CA THR A 119 -9.57 -39.97 10.32
C THR A 119 -8.34 -39.20 9.84
N SER A 120 -8.49 -38.37 8.80
CA SER A 120 -7.44 -37.49 8.29
C SER A 120 -8.05 -36.38 7.41
N PRO A 121 -7.70 -35.09 7.56
CA PRO A 121 -6.96 -34.50 8.69
C PRO A 121 -7.61 -34.83 10.04
N ALA A 122 -6.90 -34.56 11.14
CA ALA A 122 -7.45 -34.81 12.47
C ALA A 122 -8.80 -34.07 12.62
N PRO A 123 -9.86 -34.74 13.10
CA PRO A 123 -11.14 -34.07 13.32
C PRO A 123 -11.00 -32.99 14.40
N THR A 124 -11.90 -32.02 14.37
CA THR A 124 -11.94 -30.95 15.37
C THR A 124 -12.19 -31.52 16.77
N ALA A 125 -11.53 -30.95 17.78
CA ALA A 125 -11.69 -31.35 19.18
C ALA A 125 -13.18 -31.33 19.58
N SER A 126 -13.66 -32.44 20.16
CA SER A 126 -15.07 -32.65 20.56
C SER A 126 -16.09 -32.86 19.42
N CYS A 127 -15.68 -32.78 18.15
CA CYS A 127 -16.55 -32.97 16.98
C CYS A 127 -15.94 -33.97 15.97
N PRO A 128 -16.13 -35.30 16.15
CA PRO A 128 -15.50 -36.31 15.30
C PRO A 128 -15.98 -36.29 13.84
N ASN A 129 -17.18 -35.76 13.61
CA ASN A 129 -17.85 -35.66 12.31
C ASN A 129 -17.61 -34.29 11.63
N LEU A 130 -16.63 -33.51 12.09
CA LEU A 130 -16.24 -32.20 11.56
C LEU A 130 -14.71 -32.16 11.35
N VAL A 131 -14.28 -31.60 10.23
CA VAL A 131 -12.86 -31.39 9.93
C VAL A 131 -12.63 -29.99 9.33
N ASP A 132 -11.53 -29.37 9.77
CA ASP A 132 -11.01 -28.12 9.22
C ASP A 132 -10.04 -28.41 8.08
N LEU A 133 -10.25 -27.77 6.92
CA LEU A 133 -9.51 -28.02 5.69
C LEU A 133 -8.75 -26.75 5.29
N GLY A 134 -7.43 -26.86 5.26
CA GLY A 134 -6.51 -25.73 5.10
C GLY A 134 -5.96 -25.20 6.42
N GLY A 135 -6.41 -25.77 7.57
CA GLY A 135 -5.93 -25.45 8.91
C GLY A 135 -6.04 -23.96 9.16
N SER A 136 -7.25 -23.48 9.44
CA SER A 136 -7.71 -22.07 9.45
C SER A 136 -6.94 -21.11 10.40
N GLU A 137 -5.70 -21.43 10.78
CA GLU A 137 -4.68 -20.63 11.46
C GLU A 137 -3.43 -20.34 10.59
N GLU A 138 -3.21 -21.09 9.50
CA GLU A 138 -2.14 -20.87 8.52
C GLU A 138 -2.72 -20.68 7.11
N GLU A 139 -2.00 -20.00 6.22
CA GLU A 139 -2.39 -19.61 4.85
C GLU A 139 -2.54 -20.80 3.87
N GLY A 140 -3.13 -21.92 4.30
CA GLY A 140 -3.30 -23.18 3.55
C GLY A 140 -4.40 -23.16 2.50
N PHE A 141 -4.57 -22.05 1.77
CA PHE A 141 -5.57 -21.92 0.71
C PHE A 141 -5.32 -22.96 -0.40
N ALA A 142 -6.36 -23.71 -0.76
CA ALA A 142 -6.29 -24.69 -1.85
C ALA A 142 -7.53 -24.68 -2.73
N SER A 143 -7.37 -25.09 -3.99
CA SER A 143 -8.48 -25.31 -4.92
C SER A 143 -9.20 -26.64 -4.66
N SER A 144 -8.61 -27.54 -3.88
CA SER A 144 -9.24 -28.78 -3.46
C SER A 144 -8.66 -29.31 -2.15
N PHE A 145 -9.48 -30.03 -1.38
CA PHE A 145 -9.07 -30.70 -0.15
C PHE A 145 -9.60 -32.14 -0.13
N THR A 146 -8.90 -33.02 0.58
CA THR A 146 -9.31 -34.42 0.76
C THR A 146 -9.40 -34.77 2.24
N ALA A 147 -10.51 -35.36 2.66
CA ALA A 147 -10.73 -35.85 4.01
C ALA A 147 -11.10 -37.34 4.01
N ALA A 148 -10.45 -38.14 4.85
CA ALA A 148 -10.72 -39.56 5.03
C ALA A 148 -11.66 -39.79 6.21
N PHE A 149 -12.65 -40.68 6.06
CA PHE A 149 -13.59 -41.05 7.12
C PHE A 149 -13.95 -42.54 7.05
N ARG A 150 -14.40 -43.09 8.18
CA ARG A 150 -14.83 -44.49 8.27
C ARG A 150 -16.34 -44.58 8.47
N VAL A 151 -16.99 -45.44 7.70
CA VAL A 151 -18.44 -45.69 7.81
C VAL A 151 -18.67 -46.79 8.85
N PRO A 152 -19.28 -46.49 10.01
CA PRO A 152 -19.55 -47.51 11.03
C PRO A 152 -20.70 -48.43 10.62
N CYS A 153 -20.77 -49.62 11.21
CA CYS A 153 -21.85 -50.56 10.92
C CYS A 153 -23.24 -50.07 11.36
N SER A 154 -23.30 -49.16 12.34
CA SER A 154 -24.54 -48.62 12.91
C SER A 154 -25.35 -47.75 11.95
N VAL A 155 -24.74 -47.24 10.87
CA VAL A 155 -25.40 -46.35 9.90
C VAL A 155 -25.83 -47.10 8.62
N ALA A 156 -25.84 -48.43 8.63
CA ALA A 156 -26.27 -49.24 7.50
C ALA A 156 -27.71 -48.90 7.07
N GLY A 157 -27.92 -48.66 5.77
CA GLY A 157 -29.22 -48.27 5.22
C GLY A 157 -29.59 -46.80 5.39
N SER A 158 -28.72 -45.98 5.99
CA SER A 158 -28.93 -44.54 6.12
C SER A 158 -28.32 -43.75 4.94
N SER A 159 -28.70 -42.47 4.85
CA SER A 159 -28.09 -41.51 3.94
C SER A 159 -27.21 -40.54 4.73
N LEU A 160 -25.94 -40.43 4.33
CA LEU A 160 -24.99 -39.48 4.90
C LEU A 160 -25.00 -38.20 4.06
N LEU A 161 -25.25 -37.07 4.71
CA LEU A 161 -25.14 -35.73 4.10
C LEU A 161 -23.77 -35.16 4.44
N LEU A 162 -22.97 -34.90 3.42
CA LEU A 162 -21.71 -34.17 3.51
C LEU A 162 -21.98 -32.72 3.16
N LYS A 163 -21.62 -31.79 4.04
CA LYS A 163 -21.81 -30.35 3.81
C LYS A 163 -20.50 -29.61 3.99
N VAL A 164 -20.20 -28.70 3.07
CA VAL A 164 -19.01 -27.85 3.13
C VAL A 164 -19.39 -26.39 3.23
N THR A 165 -18.72 -25.64 4.11
CA THR A 165 -18.65 -24.18 4.07
C THR A 165 -17.23 -23.79 3.67
N SER A 166 -17.08 -22.89 2.71
CA SER A 166 -15.79 -22.39 2.25
C SER A 166 -15.73 -20.87 2.28
N ALA A 167 -14.55 -20.32 2.50
CA ALA A 167 -14.26 -18.90 2.42
C ALA A 167 -13.12 -18.65 1.41
N GLY A 168 -13.28 -17.63 0.58
CA GLY A 168 -12.23 -17.14 -0.32
C GLY A 168 -11.37 -16.07 0.35
N GLU A 169 -10.20 -15.78 -0.24
CA GLU A 169 -9.22 -14.79 0.24
C GLU A 169 -9.85 -13.39 0.45
N ASP A 170 -10.83 -13.00 -0.38
CA ASP A 170 -11.45 -11.66 -0.37
C ASP A 170 -12.48 -11.39 0.75
N GLY A 171 -12.59 -12.26 1.77
CA GLY A 171 -13.26 -12.00 3.05
C GLY A 171 -14.79 -11.84 3.08
N PHE A 172 -15.38 -11.07 2.17
CA PHE A 172 -16.79 -10.66 2.24
C PHE A 172 -17.67 -11.22 1.13
N VAL A 173 -17.08 -11.64 0.00
CA VAL A 173 -17.82 -12.09 -1.20
C VAL A 173 -17.58 -13.57 -1.52
N GLY A 174 -16.69 -14.23 -0.76
CA GLY A 174 -16.21 -15.59 -1.02
C GLY A 174 -16.86 -16.70 -0.19
N TRP A 175 -17.99 -16.48 0.49
CA TRP A 175 -18.61 -17.50 1.34
C TRP A 175 -19.50 -18.45 0.54
N GLY A 176 -19.08 -19.71 0.45
CA GLY A 176 -19.70 -20.73 -0.38
C GLY A 176 -20.16 -21.94 0.43
N GLN A 177 -21.41 -22.37 0.25
CA GLN A 177 -21.90 -23.63 0.78
C GLN A 177 -22.35 -24.58 -0.33
N SER A 178 -22.03 -25.85 -0.14
CA SER A 178 -22.51 -26.93 -0.99
C SER A 178 -22.69 -28.18 -0.16
N GLU A 179 -23.55 -29.07 -0.61
CA GLU A 179 -23.80 -30.33 0.07
C GLU A 179 -24.03 -31.45 -0.94
N THR A 180 -23.72 -32.68 -0.52
CA THR A 180 -23.98 -33.89 -1.29
C THR A 180 -24.46 -35.00 -0.36
N THR A 181 -25.30 -35.91 -0.87
CA THR A 181 -25.83 -37.04 -0.12
C THR A 181 -25.34 -38.35 -0.71
N VAL A 182 -24.94 -39.28 0.15
CA VAL A 182 -24.48 -40.62 -0.24
C VAL A 182 -25.23 -41.67 0.56
N THR A 183 -25.59 -42.77 -0.08
CA THR A 183 -26.31 -43.87 0.56
C THR A 183 -25.35 -44.91 1.10
N VAL A 184 -25.66 -45.45 2.28
CA VAL A 184 -24.95 -46.59 2.88
C VAL A 184 -25.75 -47.85 2.62
N ALA A 185 -25.10 -48.90 2.10
CA ALA A 185 -25.74 -50.19 1.85
C ALA A 185 -26.42 -50.70 3.12
N GLY A 186 -27.70 -51.03 3.01
CA GLY A 186 -28.54 -51.49 4.11
C GLY A 186 -28.81 -52.99 4.09
N PRO A 187 -29.29 -53.56 5.21
CA PRO A 187 -29.67 -54.97 5.28
C PRO A 187 -30.61 -55.38 4.14
N GLY A 188 -30.35 -56.53 3.52
CA GLY A 188 -31.15 -57.03 2.38
C GLY A 188 -30.84 -56.37 1.03
N SER A 189 -29.83 -55.50 0.95
CA SER A 189 -29.32 -54.98 -0.33
C SER A 189 -28.52 -56.07 -1.07
N PRO A 190 -28.68 -56.21 -2.41
CA PRO A 190 -27.83 -57.09 -3.22
C PRO A 190 -26.34 -56.74 -3.15
N LEU A 191 -26.00 -55.53 -2.67
CA LEU A 191 -24.61 -55.12 -2.43
C LEU A 191 -23.97 -55.87 -1.25
N LEU A 192 -24.76 -56.31 -0.27
CA LEU A 192 -24.29 -57.04 0.92
C LEU A 192 -24.41 -58.57 0.79
N GLU A 193 -25.06 -59.07 -0.26
CA GLU A 193 -25.17 -60.50 -0.55
C GLU A 193 -23.82 -61.10 -0.97
N GLN A 194 -23.67 -62.42 -0.90
CA GLN A 194 -22.43 -63.10 -1.25
C GLN A 194 -22.03 -62.83 -2.71
N GLY A 195 -20.89 -62.16 -2.92
CA GLY A 195 -20.42 -61.71 -4.24
C GLY A 195 -20.83 -60.27 -4.61
N GLY A 196 -21.64 -59.62 -3.78
CA GLY A 196 -21.95 -58.19 -3.87
C GLY A 196 -20.77 -57.30 -3.52
N ALA A 197 -20.79 -56.06 -4.02
CA ALA A 197 -19.67 -55.12 -3.91
C ALA A 197 -19.28 -54.76 -2.47
N CYS A 198 -20.21 -54.85 -1.52
CA CYS A 198 -19.98 -54.56 -0.10
C CYS A 198 -19.80 -55.81 0.78
N ALA A 199 -19.95 -57.02 0.22
CA ALA A 199 -19.94 -58.26 1.00
C ALA A 199 -18.64 -58.46 1.80
N THR A 200 -17.49 -58.24 1.16
CA THR A 200 -16.18 -58.40 1.80
C THR A 200 -15.91 -57.30 2.81
N VAL A 201 -16.26 -56.05 2.49
CA VAL A 201 -16.01 -54.87 3.34
C VAL A 201 -16.89 -54.90 4.59
N SER A 202 -18.14 -55.32 4.45
CA SER A 202 -19.12 -55.37 5.54
C SER A 202 -19.10 -56.69 6.31
N ALA A 203 -18.17 -57.61 6.03
CA ALA A 203 -18.01 -58.86 6.77
C ALA A 203 -17.68 -58.63 8.26
N SER A 204 -17.08 -57.48 8.60
CA SER A 204 -16.81 -57.08 9.98
C SER A 204 -18.03 -56.51 10.72
N CYS A 205 -19.19 -56.39 10.06
CA CYS A 205 -20.40 -55.84 10.66
C CYS A 205 -21.35 -56.94 11.14
N PRO A 206 -21.58 -57.08 12.46
CA PRO A 206 -22.49 -58.08 13.00
C PRO A 206 -23.93 -57.86 12.48
N ASN A 207 -24.63 -58.93 12.12
CA ASN A 207 -26.06 -58.95 11.72
C ASN A 207 -26.42 -58.35 10.35
N LEU A 208 -25.46 -57.97 9.48
CA LEU A 208 -25.76 -57.40 8.15
C LEU A 208 -25.66 -58.40 6.99
N VAL A 209 -24.84 -59.45 7.12
CA VAL A 209 -24.65 -60.47 6.07
C VAL A 209 -25.45 -61.71 6.45
N GLN A 210 -26.54 -62.00 5.72
CA GLN A 210 -27.26 -63.25 5.89
C GLN A 210 -26.47 -64.39 5.23
N SER A 211 -26.08 -65.39 6.02
CA SER A 211 -25.47 -66.62 5.53
C SER A 211 -26.54 -67.50 4.86
N SER A 212 -26.70 -67.42 3.54
CA SER A 212 -27.41 -68.44 2.78
C SER A 212 -26.42 -69.52 2.33
N SER A 213 -26.45 -70.65 3.03
CA SER A 213 -25.75 -71.88 2.68
C SER A 213 -26.53 -72.68 1.62
N SER A 214 -25.95 -72.98 0.45
CA SER A 214 -26.12 -74.26 -0.31
C SER A 214 -25.56 -74.23 -1.76
N PRO A 215 -25.33 -75.39 -2.41
CA PRO A 215 -24.01 -75.73 -2.95
C PRO A 215 -23.85 -75.70 -4.49
N SER A 216 -22.57 -75.61 -4.87
CA SER A 216 -21.88 -75.98 -6.12
C SER A 216 -22.64 -76.65 -7.28
N LEU A 217 -22.46 -76.09 -8.49
CA LEU A 217 -22.46 -76.82 -9.77
C LEU A 217 -21.23 -76.41 -10.61
N PRO A 218 -20.67 -77.32 -11.44
CA PRO A 218 -19.30 -77.21 -11.98
C PRO A 218 -19.22 -76.38 -13.26
N ARG A 219 -18.11 -75.65 -13.44
CA ARG A 219 -17.80 -74.86 -14.65
C ARG A 219 -16.98 -75.69 -15.67
N PRO A 220 -17.16 -75.49 -17.00
CA PRO A 220 -16.51 -76.29 -18.05
C PRO A 220 -15.03 -75.90 -18.28
N PRO A 221 -14.26 -76.71 -19.06
CA PRO A 221 -12.81 -76.63 -19.16
C PRO A 221 -12.29 -75.48 -20.05
N PRO A 222 -11.00 -75.10 -19.94
CA PRO A 222 -10.46 -73.87 -20.52
C PRO A 222 -9.99 -74.03 -21.98
N PRO A 223 -9.98 -72.95 -22.79
CA PRO A 223 -9.30 -72.90 -24.08
C PRO A 223 -7.81 -72.45 -23.96
N PRO A 224 -6.99 -72.69 -25.01
CA PRO A 224 -5.52 -72.79 -24.94
C PRO A 224 -4.75 -71.45 -25.06
N PRO A 225 -3.42 -71.42 -24.82
CA PRO A 225 -2.64 -70.19 -24.69
C PRO A 225 -2.02 -69.72 -26.02
N SER A 226 -1.70 -68.43 -26.13
CA SER A 226 -0.83 -67.81 -27.17
C SER A 226 -0.27 -66.45 -26.65
N PRO A 227 0.81 -65.87 -27.21
CA PRO A 227 2.20 -65.95 -26.75
C PRO A 227 2.75 -64.58 -26.23
N PRO A 228 4.03 -64.48 -25.80
CA PRO A 228 4.50 -63.34 -25.00
C PRO A 228 5.03 -62.13 -25.78
N LEU A 229 4.84 -60.97 -25.16
CA LEU A 229 5.64 -59.73 -25.09
C LEU A 229 6.66 -59.39 -26.19
N VAL A 230 6.50 -58.19 -26.77
CA VAL A 230 7.58 -57.40 -27.40
C VAL A 230 7.48 -55.95 -26.91
N GLN A 231 8.54 -55.45 -26.28
CA GLN A 231 8.73 -54.04 -25.90
C GLN A 231 9.24 -53.22 -27.09
N PRO A 232 8.91 -51.91 -27.20
CA PRO A 232 9.60 -50.99 -28.11
C PRO A 232 10.75 -50.20 -27.43
N PRO A 233 11.78 -49.78 -28.20
CA PRO A 233 13.03 -49.17 -27.71
C PRO A 233 12.98 -47.63 -27.57
N PRO A 234 13.99 -47.00 -26.93
CA PRO A 234 14.08 -45.55 -26.74
C PRO A 234 14.75 -44.80 -27.91
N SER A 235 14.32 -43.55 -28.13
CA SER A 235 14.83 -42.59 -29.13
C SER A 235 16.18 -41.95 -28.74
N PRO A 236 17.05 -41.61 -29.71
CA PRO A 236 18.30 -40.89 -29.46
C PRO A 236 18.24 -39.38 -29.73
N ALA A 237 19.23 -38.70 -29.15
CA ALA A 237 19.48 -37.27 -29.07
C ALA A 237 19.70 -36.55 -30.41
N ALA A 238 19.35 -35.25 -30.42
CA ALA A 238 19.51 -34.33 -31.55
C ALA A 238 20.90 -33.68 -31.57
N LEU A 239 21.44 -33.58 -32.79
CA LEU A 239 22.70 -32.94 -33.16
C LEU A 239 22.63 -31.41 -33.15
N ALA A 240 23.81 -30.82 -32.92
CA ALA A 240 24.17 -29.42 -33.08
C ALA A 240 24.17 -28.96 -34.56
N SER A 241 23.93 -27.67 -34.75
CA SER A 241 24.15 -26.94 -36.01
C SER A 241 24.99 -25.69 -35.77
N ASN A 242 26.08 -25.59 -36.54
CA ASN A 242 26.91 -24.41 -36.77
C ASN A 242 26.12 -23.31 -37.50
N ASP A 243 26.45 -22.04 -37.24
CA ASP A 243 26.62 -21.05 -38.32
C ASP A 243 27.56 -19.91 -37.91
N GLN A 244 28.33 -19.45 -38.90
CA GLN A 244 29.51 -18.56 -38.84
C GLN A 244 29.21 -17.09 -39.16
N LEU A 245 29.88 -16.18 -38.41
CA LEU A 245 30.53 -14.88 -38.78
C LEU A 245 29.70 -13.69 -39.33
N PRO A 246 30.20 -12.41 -39.33
CA PRO A 246 31.55 -11.92 -38.96
C PRO A 246 31.65 -10.65 -38.06
N SER A 247 32.84 -10.49 -37.45
CA SER A 247 33.49 -9.29 -36.89
C SER A 247 33.99 -8.32 -37.99
N SER A 248 34.03 -6.99 -37.82
CA SER A 248 35.09 -6.09 -37.26
C SER A 248 34.82 -4.63 -37.79
N PRO A 249 35.55 -3.53 -37.47
CA PRO A 249 36.65 -3.29 -36.51
C PRO A 249 36.51 -2.00 -35.63
N PRO A 250 37.44 -1.75 -34.67
CA PRO A 250 37.67 -0.45 -34.05
C PRO A 250 39.01 0.18 -34.49
N SER A 251 39.01 1.50 -34.72
CA SER A 251 40.20 2.38 -34.85
C SER A 251 39.67 3.81 -35.04
N GLU A 252 40.06 4.85 -34.31
CA GLU A 252 41.43 5.34 -34.11
C GLU A 252 41.58 6.09 -32.79
N SER A 253 42.68 5.80 -32.08
CA SER A 253 43.25 6.61 -31.02
C SER A 253 44.17 7.67 -31.63
N THR A 254 43.84 8.95 -31.49
CA THR A 254 44.83 10.01 -31.51
C THR A 254 45.29 10.26 -30.08
N ALA A 255 46.51 9.77 -29.79
CA ALA A 255 47.21 10.06 -28.57
C ALA A 255 47.51 11.56 -28.49
N VAL A 256 46.75 12.26 -27.65
CA VAL A 256 47.17 13.54 -27.09
C VAL A 256 47.89 13.23 -25.79
N VAL A 257 49.12 13.73 -25.74
CA VAL A 257 50.10 13.70 -24.64
C VAL A 257 49.45 13.63 -23.25
N SER A 258 49.67 12.52 -22.56
CA SER A 258 49.38 12.32 -21.15
C SER A 258 50.43 13.01 -20.27
N ASN A 259 50.00 14.06 -19.57
CA ASN A 259 50.54 14.64 -18.33
C ASN A 259 49.43 15.64 -17.91
N SER A 260 48.64 15.49 -16.86
CA SER A 260 48.88 15.08 -15.47
C SER A 260 47.55 14.64 -14.83
N SER A 261 47.58 13.89 -13.73
CA SER A 261 46.48 13.79 -12.75
C SER A 261 45.87 15.18 -12.45
N GLY A 262 44.56 15.45 -12.46
CA GLY A 262 43.43 14.60 -12.77
C GLY A 262 42.11 15.38 -12.74
N CYS A 263 42.07 16.71 -12.92
CA CYS A 263 40.89 17.60 -12.83
C CYS A 263 40.94 18.73 -13.91
N THR A 264 39.84 19.48 -14.12
CA THR A 264 39.83 20.61 -15.08
C THR A 264 40.60 21.82 -14.52
N PRO A 265 41.58 22.41 -15.24
CA PRO A 265 42.33 23.58 -14.76
C PRO A 265 41.46 24.83 -14.56
N SER A 266 41.73 25.59 -13.50
CA SER A 266 40.99 26.83 -13.18
C SER A 266 41.46 28.04 -13.98
N ASN A 267 40.52 28.88 -14.41
CA ASN A 267 40.77 30.20 -14.99
C ASN A 267 41.09 31.30 -13.94
N LEU A 268 41.02 30.99 -12.65
CA LEU A 268 41.35 31.88 -11.53
C LEU A 268 42.69 31.54 -10.86
N ASN A 269 43.57 30.81 -11.55
CA ASN A 269 44.87 30.32 -11.07
C ASN A 269 44.80 29.28 -9.94
N TYR A 270 43.63 28.73 -9.65
CA TYR A 270 43.52 27.54 -8.78
C TYR A 270 43.98 26.29 -9.53
N THR A 271 44.25 25.22 -8.79
CA THR A 271 44.69 23.94 -9.38
C THR A 271 43.58 23.33 -10.23
N CYS A 272 42.37 23.30 -9.69
CA CYS A 272 41.21 22.66 -10.30
C CYS A 272 39.98 23.59 -10.32
N MET A 273 39.04 23.29 -11.20
CA MET A 273 37.68 23.85 -11.19
C MET A 273 36.64 22.81 -11.63
N ALA A 274 35.40 23.03 -11.20
CA ALA A 274 34.22 22.27 -11.61
C ALA A 274 32.97 23.14 -11.55
N THR A 275 32.02 22.92 -12.46
CA THR A 275 30.71 23.60 -12.46
C THR A 275 29.65 22.63 -11.94
N ARG A 276 28.91 23.04 -10.90
CA ARG A 276 27.85 22.26 -10.25
C ARG A 276 26.66 23.16 -9.96
N GLY A 277 25.47 22.74 -10.35
CA GLY A 277 24.27 23.58 -10.41
C GLY A 277 24.53 24.98 -11.01
N LYS A 278 24.25 26.03 -10.23
CA LYS A 278 24.43 27.45 -10.63
C LYS A 278 25.78 28.04 -10.20
N ILE A 279 26.72 27.22 -9.75
CA ILE A 279 28.04 27.67 -9.29
C ILE A 279 29.17 27.03 -10.09
N THR A 280 30.30 27.74 -10.17
CA THR A 280 31.59 27.17 -10.56
C THR A 280 32.53 27.29 -9.38
N ILE A 281 32.99 26.16 -8.86
CA ILE A 281 33.95 26.08 -7.76
C ILE A 281 35.35 25.90 -8.33
N HIS A 282 36.32 26.58 -7.71
CA HIS A 282 37.73 26.55 -8.04
C HIS A 282 38.50 26.25 -6.77
N TRP A 283 39.45 25.31 -6.79
CA TRP A 283 40.17 24.93 -5.57
C TRP A 283 41.64 24.58 -5.78
N SER A 284 42.42 24.78 -4.71
CA SER A 284 43.78 24.28 -4.56
C SER A 284 43.93 23.70 -3.16
N VAL A 285 44.61 22.56 -3.05
CA VAL A 285 44.83 21.87 -1.77
C VAL A 285 46.31 21.79 -1.44
N ASN A 286 46.65 21.86 -0.15
CA ASN A 286 47.99 21.67 0.39
C ASN A 286 49.06 22.59 -0.23
N THR A 287 48.67 23.81 -0.59
CA THR A 287 49.59 24.90 -0.94
C THR A 287 49.77 25.84 0.26
N THR A 288 50.93 26.50 0.35
CA THR A 288 51.26 27.40 1.46
C THR A 288 50.50 28.73 1.43
N SER A 289 49.99 29.14 0.27
CA SER A 289 49.25 30.39 0.11
C SER A 289 48.17 30.27 -0.96
N ALA A 290 47.11 31.07 -0.83
CA ALA A 290 46.06 31.15 -1.85
C ALA A 290 46.58 31.66 -3.20
N PRO A 291 46.05 31.16 -4.34
CA PRO A 291 46.39 31.69 -5.66
C PRO A 291 46.07 33.17 -5.79
N SER A 292 47.00 33.95 -6.38
CA SER A 292 46.78 35.38 -6.60
C SER A 292 45.70 35.60 -7.67
N ASN A 293 44.57 36.17 -7.27
CA ASN A 293 43.45 36.54 -8.14
C ASN A 293 42.73 37.78 -7.55
N PRO A 294 41.87 38.48 -8.33
CA PRO A 294 41.19 39.69 -7.85
C PRO A 294 40.34 39.48 -6.60
N CYS A 295 39.79 38.28 -6.40
CA CYS A 295 38.87 38.01 -5.30
C CYS A 295 39.57 37.92 -3.94
N THR A 296 40.87 37.65 -3.88
CA THR A 296 41.61 37.41 -2.64
C THR A 296 42.31 38.70 -2.12
N PRO A 297 41.69 39.54 -1.26
CA PRO A 297 42.33 40.67 -0.59
C PRO A 297 43.02 40.23 0.72
N ALA A 298 43.75 41.05 1.47
CA ALA A 298 44.84 41.99 1.15
C ALA A 298 46.07 41.73 2.05
N THR A 299 46.07 40.63 2.81
CA THR A 299 47.25 40.07 3.49
C THR A 299 47.33 38.62 3.03
N ARG A 300 48.22 38.32 2.07
CA ARG A 300 48.47 36.92 1.71
C ARG A 300 48.95 36.20 2.96
N THR A 301 48.16 35.26 3.45
CA THR A 301 48.62 34.36 4.48
C THR A 301 49.51 33.32 3.81
N GLU A 302 50.79 33.32 4.17
CA GLU A 302 51.73 32.27 3.78
C GLU A 302 51.97 31.38 5.00
N LEU A 303 51.40 30.18 4.93
CA LEU A 303 51.53 29.16 5.96
C LEU A 303 52.89 28.47 5.84
N GLN A 304 53.45 28.08 6.99
CA GLN A 304 54.68 27.31 7.02
C GLN A 304 54.43 25.90 6.51
N ASP A 305 55.41 25.29 5.84
CA ASP A 305 55.31 23.92 5.33
C ASP A 305 54.90 22.91 6.43
N ALA A 306 55.35 23.14 7.67
CA ALA A 306 54.98 22.32 8.83
C ALA A 306 53.48 22.42 9.16
N ASP A 307 52.89 23.63 9.10
CA ASP A 307 51.46 23.84 9.33
C ASP A 307 50.62 23.17 8.24
N VAL A 308 51.06 23.28 6.97
CA VAL A 308 50.41 22.64 5.82
C VAL A 308 50.50 21.11 5.95
N ALA A 309 51.65 20.57 6.38
CA ALA A 309 51.82 19.13 6.58
C ALA A 309 50.95 18.58 7.73
N GLU A 310 50.77 19.34 8.82
CA GLU A 310 49.98 18.92 9.97
C GLU A 310 48.47 19.04 9.72
N ASN A 311 48.04 20.20 9.24
CA ASN A 311 46.62 20.58 9.20
C ASN A 311 46.03 20.53 7.79
N GLY A 312 46.85 20.56 6.74
CA GLY A 312 46.41 20.69 5.36
C GLY A 312 45.79 22.06 5.07
N THR A 313 45.69 22.41 3.79
CA THR A 313 45.09 23.69 3.34
C THR A 313 44.12 23.47 2.20
N LEU A 314 43.08 24.30 2.15
CA LEU A 314 42.10 24.35 1.09
C LEU A 314 41.80 25.80 0.75
N HIS A 315 42.11 26.20 -0.48
CA HIS A 315 41.81 27.51 -1.03
C HIS A 315 40.67 27.36 -2.02
N ILE A 316 39.61 28.16 -1.88
CA ILE A 316 38.40 28.07 -2.69
C ILE A 316 38.04 29.43 -3.28
N ALA A 317 37.58 29.43 -4.54
CA ALA A 317 36.75 30.48 -5.11
C ALA A 317 35.49 29.89 -5.74
N ILE A 318 34.41 30.65 -5.75
CA ILE A 318 33.09 30.24 -6.22
C ILE A 318 32.50 31.37 -7.04
N GLN A 319 32.09 31.06 -8.25
CA GLN A 319 31.48 32.01 -9.17
C GLN A 319 30.04 31.61 -9.44
N SER A 320 29.13 32.59 -9.43
CA SER A 320 27.77 32.41 -9.92
C SER A 320 27.32 33.61 -10.73
N ALA A 321 26.47 33.38 -11.74
CA ALA A 321 25.92 34.41 -12.61
C ALA A 321 24.75 35.18 -11.94
N VAL A 322 24.90 35.53 -10.66
CA VAL A 322 23.94 36.33 -9.89
C VAL A 322 24.59 37.61 -9.36
N THR A 323 23.77 38.66 -9.18
CA THR A 323 24.23 39.96 -8.65
C THR A 323 23.99 40.14 -7.15
N GLY A 324 23.48 39.11 -6.47
CA GLY A 324 23.28 39.12 -5.02
C GLY A 324 24.28 38.22 -4.31
N TYR A 325 23.82 37.43 -3.34
CA TYR A 325 24.70 36.57 -2.55
C TYR A 325 25.09 35.28 -3.27
N VAL A 326 26.28 34.82 -2.90
CA VAL A 326 26.80 33.48 -3.16
C VAL A 326 27.21 32.90 -1.81
N ALA A 327 26.86 31.65 -1.55
CA ALA A 327 27.17 30.94 -0.32
C ALA A 327 27.71 29.54 -0.62
N LEU A 328 28.57 29.04 0.27
CA LEU A 328 29.05 27.66 0.29
C LEU A 328 29.12 27.17 1.72
N GLY A 329 28.52 26.02 1.98
CA GLY A 329 28.55 25.31 3.25
C GLY A 329 29.36 24.04 3.16
N PHE A 330 30.02 23.71 4.27
CA PHE A 330 30.59 22.39 4.54
C PHE A 330 29.62 21.66 5.48
N SER A 331 28.93 20.66 4.93
CA SER A 331 27.96 19.82 5.64
C SER A 331 28.49 18.40 5.75
N SER A 332 27.94 17.60 6.67
CA SER A 332 28.12 16.15 6.67
C SER A 332 27.25 15.46 5.62
N ASP A 333 26.13 16.07 5.25
CA ASP A 333 25.16 15.55 4.28
C ASP A 333 24.87 16.64 3.23
N PRO A 334 25.07 16.39 1.92
CA PRO A 334 24.82 17.40 0.89
C PRO A 334 23.33 17.65 0.63
N GLU A 335 22.43 16.85 1.19
CA GLU A 335 20.98 17.04 1.11
C GLU A 335 20.45 17.91 2.27
N GLU A 336 21.26 18.15 3.31
CA GLU A 336 20.87 18.95 4.47
C GLU A 336 21.64 20.29 4.54
N MET A 337 20.89 21.37 4.80
CA MET A 337 21.48 22.70 5.02
C MET A 337 22.20 22.82 6.37
N TYR A 338 21.77 22.07 7.38
CA TYR A 338 22.30 22.11 8.74
C TYR A 338 22.44 20.69 9.30
N PRO A 339 23.43 20.40 10.16
CA PRO A 339 24.44 21.32 10.66
C PRO A 339 25.54 21.60 9.62
N SER A 340 25.90 22.87 9.42
CA SER A 340 26.94 23.24 8.44
C SER A 340 27.75 24.49 8.79
N ASP A 341 29.02 24.53 8.35
CA ASP A 341 29.85 25.73 8.40
C ASP A 341 29.77 26.47 7.06
N ILE A 342 29.18 27.66 7.04
CA ILE A 342 28.85 28.39 5.80
C ILE A 342 29.73 29.63 5.66
N VAL A 343 30.18 29.91 4.43
CA VAL A 343 30.69 31.22 4.02
C VAL A 343 29.68 31.85 3.06
N LEU A 344 29.19 33.04 3.37
CA LEU A 344 28.25 33.78 2.53
C LEU A 344 28.77 35.19 2.27
N GLY A 345 28.64 35.64 1.02
CA GLY A 345 28.99 37.02 0.68
C GLY A 345 28.29 37.59 -0.55
N TYR A 346 28.20 38.92 -0.57
CA TYR A 346 27.67 39.72 -1.68
C TYR A 346 28.32 41.10 -1.71
N VAL A 347 28.21 41.80 -2.85
CA VAL A 347 28.61 43.21 -2.96
C VAL A 347 27.40 44.10 -2.72
N GLN A 348 27.52 45.01 -1.74
CA GLN A 348 26.48 45.97 -1.39
C GLN A 348 26.33 47.04 -2.49
N SER A 349 25.21 47.78 -2.46
CA SER A 349 24.98 48.90 -3.38
C SER A 349 26.03 50.01 -3.30
N SER A 350 26.71 50.13 -2.15
CA SER A 350 27.84 51.04 -1.93
C SER A 350 29.14 50.60 -2.61
N GLY A 351 29.19 49.38 -3.16
CA GLY A 351 30.40 48.73 -3.66
C GLY A 351 31.22 48.03 -2.57
N ALA A 352 30.84 48.13 -1.30
CA ALA A 352 31.50 47.41 -0.22
C ALA A 352 31.11 45.91 -0.23
N GLY A 353 32.08 45.03 -0.01
CA GLY A 353 31.82 43.61 0.18
C GLY A 353 31.19 43.33 1.55
N TYR A 354 30.12 42.54 1.58
CA TYR A 354 29.65 41.84 2.77
C TYR A 354 30.13 40.39 2.68
N LEU A 355 30.82 39.92 3.72
CA LEU A 355 31.27 38.54 3.81
C LEU A 355 31.24 38.13 5.29
N LYS A 356 30.56 37.04 5.60
CA LYS A 356 30.53 36.44 6.94
C LYS A 356 30.58 34.93 6.85
N THR A 357 31.04 34.33 7.95
CA THR A 357 30.96 32.90 8.19
C THR A 357 29.86 32.61 9.22
N PHE A 358 29.17 31.50 9.06
CA PHE A 358 28.06 31.08 9.91
C PHE A 358 28.22 29.62 10.33
N TYR A 359 27.61 29.27 11.45
CA TYR A 359 27.38 27.90 11.84
C TYR A 359 25.86 27.68 11.91
N ALA A 360 25.32 26.99 10.92
CA ALA A 360 23.91 26.63 10.90
C ALA A 360 23.69 25.45 11.84
N GLU A 361 22.88 25.64 12.89
CA GLU A 361 22.48 24.59 13.83
C GLU A 361 21.07 24.05 13.55
N GLU A 362 20.25 24.85 12.85
CA GLU A 362 18.85 24.63 12.54
C GLU A 362 18.52 25.12 11.13
N GLU A 363 17.27 24.98 10.71
CA GLU A 363 16.77 25.32 9.36
C GLU A 363 16.94 26.82 9.05
N ASP A 364 16.70 27.68 10.04
CA ASP A 364 16.86 29.12 9.91
C ASP A 364 18.32 29.57 10.01
N LEU A 365 18.72 30.49 9.13
CA LEU A 365 20.03 31.13 9.15
C LEU A 365 19.92 32.63 9.38
N ASP A 366 20.34 33.07 10.56
CA ASP A 366 20.22 34.45 11.02
C ASP A 366 21.57 35.08 11.39
N GLU A 367 21.56 36.38 11.64
CA GLU A 367 22.74 37.13 12.12
C GLU A 367 23.24 36.65 13.51
N LYS A 368 22.42 35.90 14.26
CA LYS A 368 22.82 35.25 15.53
C LYS A 368 23.79 34.08 15.30
N ASP A 369 23.74 33.48 14.11
CA ASP A 369 24.48 32.26 13.75
C ASP A 369 25.86 32.57 13.15
N VAL A 370 26.23 33.86 13.09
CA VAL A 370 27.57 34.30 12.67
C VAL A 370 28.62 33.69 13.58
N TRP A 371 29.49 32.87 12.99
CA TRP A 371 30.51 32.11 13.70
C TRP A 371 31.83 32.08 12.92
N PRO A 372 32.99 32.32 13.56
CA PRO A 372 33.17 32.65 14.97
C PRO A 372 32.68 34.07 15.34
N PRO A 373 32.42 34.36 16.63
CA PRO A 373 31.91 35.65 17.06
C PRO A 373 32.85 36.80 16.70
N SER A 374 32.29 37.98 16.42
CA SER A 374 33.05 39.18 16.05
C SER A 374 34.22 39.45 17.01
N GLY A 375 35.40 39.73 16.44
CA GLY A 375 36.65 39.90 17.17
C GLY A 375 37.47 38.62 17.38
N SER A 376 36.92 37.45 17.05
CA SER A 376 37.65 36.18 17.02
C SER A 376 38.28 35.92 15.65
N SER A 377 39.32 35.10 15.60
CA SER A 377 39.90 34.65 14.32
C SER A 377 38.94 33.70 13.60
N SER A 378 38.55 33.99 12.36
CA SER A 378 37.70 33.10 11.57
C SER A 378 38.46 31.84 11.10
N TRP A 379 37.74 30.73 10.94
CA TRP A 379 38.22 29.52 10.29
C TRP A 379 38.38 29.71 8.77
N ALA A 380 37.61 30.64 8.18
CA ALA A 380 37.80 31.11 6.81
C ALA A 380 38.64 32.40 6.83
N TYR A 381 39.85 32.33 6.27
CA TYR A 381 40.78 33.44 6.14
C TYR A 381 41.06 33.75 4.66
N ASP A 382 41.84 34.80 4.37
CA ASP A 382 42.09 35.27 2.99
C ASP A 382 40.80 35.38 2.15
N SER A 383 39.74 35.89 2.79
CA SER A 383 38.39 35.89 2.26
C SER A 383 38.03 37.20 1.57
N GLY A 384 37.33 37.13 0.45
CA GLY A 384 36.82 38.30 -0.26
C GLY A 384 35.61 37.99 -1.12
N VAL A 385 34.91 39.05 -1.52
CA VAL A 385 33.80 38.98 -2.46
C VAL A 385 33.95 40.08 -3.50
N LEU A 386 33.74 39.71 -4.76
CA LEU A 386 33.75 40.63 -5.89
C LEU A 386 32.51 40.42 -6.74
N GLN A 387 32.12 41.49 -7.42
CA GLN A 387 31.06 41.45 -8.42
C GLN A 387 31.56 42.10 -9.69
N ASN A 388 31.52 41.36 -10.78
CA ASN A 388 31.83 41.90 -12.10
C ASN A 388 30.56 42.54 -12.68
N SER A 389 30.52 43.87 -12.71
CA SER A 389 29.37 44.64 -13.21
C SER A 389 29.06 44.43 -14.70
N SER A 390 30.03 43.95 -15.50
CA SER A 390 29.85 43.71 -16.94
C SER A 390 29.28 42.33 -17.26
N SER A 391 29.62 41.32 -16.45
CA SER A 391 29.13 39.94 -16.65
C SER A 391 28.01 39.55 -15.68
N GLY A 392 27.75 40.35 -14.63
CA GLY A 392 26.80 40.01 -13.58
C GLY A 392 27.24 38.87 -12.68
N VAL A 393 28.52 38.47 -12.76
CA VAL A 393 29.08 37.35 -11.98
C VAL A 393 29.54 37.85 -10.61
N THR A 394 29.06 37.20 -9.55
CA THR A 394 29.57 37.38 -8.19
C THR A 394 30.56 36.25 -7.89
N THR A 395 31.73 36.61 -7.36
CA THR A 395 32.80 35.67 -6.97
C THR A 395 33.05 35.81 -5.48
N LEU A 396 32.86 34.72 -4.73
CA LEU A 396 33.23 34.57 -3.32
C LEU A 396 34.49 33.72 -3.25
N CYS A 397 35.44 34.06 -2.38
CA CYS A 397 36.63 33.25 -2.18
C CYS A 397 37.11 33.35 -0.74
N PHE A 398 37.79 32.30 -0.30
CA PHE A 398 38.36 32.18 1.03
C PHE A 398 39.34 31.00 1.06
N SER A 399 40.10 30.92 2.14
CA SER A 399 41.00 29.83 2.46
C SER A 399 40.63 29.27 3.83
N ARG A 400 40.85 27.97 4.02
CA ARG A 400 40.73 27.32 5.32
C ARG A 400 41.82 26.28 5.51
N ARG A 401 42.07 25.92 6.77
CA ARG A 401 42.80 24.68 7.06
C ARG A 401 41.84 23.50 6.88
N LEU A 402 42.37 22.35 6.47
CA LEU A 402 41.56 21.14 6.36
C LEU A 402 41.19 20.60 7.75
N ARG A 403 42.11 20.71 8.71
CA ARG A 403 41.82 20.56 10.13
C ARG A 403 41.80 21.93 10.83
N ASP A 404 40.65 22.30 11.38
CA ASP A 404 40.44 23.57 12.07
C ASP A 404 39.36 23.45 13.14
N ASP A 405 39.76 23.40 14.42
CA ASP A 405 38.85 23.23 15.56
C ASP A 405 37.89 24.43 15.77
N ARG A 406 38.07 25.52 15.03
CA ARG A 406 37.17 26.68 15.05
C ARG A 406 35.92 26.45 14.19
N ALA A 407 35.98 25.59 13.18
CA ALA A 407 34.83 25.12 12.42
C ALA A 407 34.05 24.08 13.25
N LYS A 408 32.72 24.16 13.27
CA LYS A 408 31.89 23.36 14.19
C LYS A 408 31.35 22.08 13.55
N ALA A 409 30.75 22.20 12.36
CA ALA A 409 30.23 21.06 11.61
C ALA A 409 31.34 20.30 10.89
N SER A 410 32.42 21.00 10.50
CA SER A 410 33.48 20.49 9.63
C SER A 410 34.90 20.64 10.20
N PRO A 411 35.19 20.19 11.44
CA PRO A 411 36.48 20.44 12.10
C PRO A 411 37.68 19.70 11.48
N ASP A 412 37.47 18.56 10.79
CA ASP A 412 38.55 17.81 10.12
C ASP A 412 38.09 17.23 8.77
N LEU A 413 38.55 17.85 7.70
CA LEU A 413 38.28 17.49 6.30
C LEU A 413 39.46 16.77 5.63
N ARG A 414 40.50 16.39 6.38
CA ARG A 414 41.72 15.82 5.77
C ARG A 414 41.46 14.48 5.06
N ALA A 415 40.50 13.70 5.54
CA ALA A 415 40.09 12.45 4.89
C ALA A 415 39.66 12.67 3.43
N ALA A 416 38.98 13.79 3.17
CA ALA A 416 38.47 14.17 1.86
C ALA A 416 39.54 14.66 0.86
N THR A 417 40.82 14.67 1.25
CA THR A 417 41.90 15.27 0.46
C THR A 417 43.12 14.36 0.29
N GLY A 418 42.99 13.06 0.63
CA GLY A 418 44.00 12.04 0.34
C GLY A 418 45.35 12.20 1.06
N GLY A 419 45.40 12.95 2.18
CA GLY A 419 46.66 13.20 2.89
C GLY A 419 47.29 11.93 3.49
N ALA A 420 48.58 11.70 3.22
CA ALA A 420 49.37 10.56 3.71
C ALA A 420 49.38 10.35 5.25
N ALA A 421 48.93 11.34 6.03
CA ALA A 421 48.77 11.23 7.48
C ALA A 421 47.50 10.45 7.91
N ALA A 422 46.50 10.28 7.03
CA ALA A 422 45.23 9.62 7.37
C ALA A 422 45.34 8.09 7.49
N ALA A 423 46.38 7.48 6.92
CA ALA A 423 46.60 6.03 6.99
C ALA A 423 46.89 5.51 8.43
N GLY A 424 47.31 6.39 9.36
CA GLY A 424 47.59 6.04 10.75
C GLY A 424 46.36 6.02 11.67
N ALA A 425 45.30 6.78 11.34
CA ALA A 425 44.09 6.87 12.16
C ALA A 425 43.02 5.85 11.72
N ALA A 426 42.99 5.48 10.43
CA ALA A 426 42.02 4.55 9.86
C ALA A 426 42.12 3.11 10.40
N ARG A 427 43.27 2.68 10.93
CA ARG A 427 43.43 1.31 11.49
C ARG A 427 42.68 1.06 12.81
N ARG A 428 42.00 2.05 13.38
CA ARG A 428 41.33 1.92 14.69
C ARG A 428 39.80 1.91 14.68
N ARG A 429 39.16 1.99 13.50
CA ARG A 429 37.72 1.73 13.35
C ARG A 429 37.50 0.70 12.24
N LEU A 430 37.49 -0.56 12.63
CA LEU A 430 36.91 -1.66 11.86
C LEU A 430 35.52 -1.93 12.46
N ALA A 431 34.48 -1.44 11.80
CA ALA A 431 33.15 -2.04 11.75
C ALA A 431 32.22 -1.12 10.94
N GLN A 432 31.69 -1.66 9.85
CA GLN A 432 30.53 -1.17 9.09
C GLN A 432 30.68 0.26 8.55
N ASP A 433 31.17 0.37 7.33
CA ASP A 433 30.44 0.96 6.20
C ASP A 433 31.31 0.83 4.94
N GLU A 434 30.65 0.78 3.79
CA GLU A 434 31.29 0.81 2.47
C GLU A 434 32.36 1.91 2.41
N GLU A 435 33.41 1.60 1.69
CA GLU A 435 34.63 2.38 1.55
C GLU A 435 34.34 3.74 0.91
N ALA A 436 33.91 4.72 1.72
CA ALA A 436 33.78 6.12 1.33
C ALA A 436 35.19 6.66 1.04
N VAL A 437 35.58 6.56 -0.22
CA VAL A 437 36.71 7.30 -0.77
C VAL A 437 36.48 8.77 -0.46
N GLY A 438 37.45 9.42 0.17
CA GLY A 438 37.28 10.74 0.77
C GLY A 438 36.89 11.83 -0.23
N GLU A 439 35.61 12.17 -0.26
CA GLU A 439 35.05 13.31 -0.97
C GLU A 439 34.67 14.43 0.01
N LEU A 440 34.75 15.68 -0.44
CA LEU A 440 34.22 16.83 0.28
C LEU A 440 32.71 16.92 0.03
N THR A 441 31.94 16.91 1.10
CA THR A 441 30.51 17.23 1.05
C THR A 441 30.31 18.74 1.09
N LEU A 442 29.70 19.29 0.06
CA LEU A 442 29.50 20.72 -0.12
C LEU A 442 28.04 21.03 -0.44
N ILE A 443 27.52 22.10 0.16
CA ILE A 443 26.23 22.71 -0.19
C ILE A 443 26.46 24.12 -0.70
N TRP A 444 25.60 24.61 -1.60
CA TRP A 444 25.71 25.95 -2.16
C TRP A 444 24.33 26.60 -2.25
N ALA A 445 24.30 27.93 -2.12
CA ALA A 445 23.10 28.72 -2.33
C ALA A 445 23.43 30.05 -3.02
N VAL A 446 22.54 30.53 -3.88
CA VAL A 446 22.71 31.80 -4.61
C VAL A 446 21.41 32.58 -4.66
N SER A 447 21.47 33.90 -4.62
CA SER A 447 20.26 34.73 -4.76
C SER A 447 20.60 36.04 -5.44
N PRO A 448 19.67 36.65 -6.19
CA PRO A 448 19.80 38.04 -6.63
C PRO A 448 19.67 39.05 -5.48
N ALA A 449 19.20 38.64 -4.29
CA ALA A 449 19.07 39.49 -3.12
C ALA A 449 20.43 39.81 -2.47
N ARG A 450 20.52 40.99 -1.83
CA ARG A 450 21.70 41.47 -1.11
C ARG A 450 21.48 41.43 0.41
N GLY A 451 21.17 40.25 0.92
CA GLY A 451 20.91 39.99 2.32
C GLY A 451 20.59 38.53 2.57
N LEU A 452 20.47 38.14 3.85
CA LEU A 452 19.96 36.84 4.24
C LEU A 452 18.48 36.79 3.82
N VAL A 453 18.22 35.95 2.82
CA VAL A 453 16.87 35.61 2.35
C VAL A 453 16.84 34.13 2.08
N GLU A 454 15.69 33.54 2.33
CA GLU A 454 15.38 32.17 1.94
C GLU A 454 15.67 31.96 0.45
N HIS A 455 16.35 30.87 0.13
CA HIS A 455 16.64 30.49 -1.24
C HIS A 455 15.44 29.71 -1.82
N THR A 456 15.23 29.82 -3.13
CA THR A 456 14.24 28.98 -3.82
C THR A 456 14.87 27.63 -4.16
N ALA A 457 14.06 26.59 -4.39
CA ALA A 457 14.54 25.25 -4.76
C ALA A 457 15.56 25.24 -5.93
N ASP A 458 15.38 26.11 -6.93
CA ASP A 458 16.31 26.21 -8.07
C ASP A 458 17.67 26.87 -7.72
N ASN A 459 17.79 27.50 -6.56
CA ASN A 459 18.88 28.39 -6.17
C ASN A 459 19.75 27.82 -5.05
N VAL A 460 19.56 26.55 -4.73
CA VAL A 460 20.31 25.78 -3.76
C VAL A 460 20.72 24.43 -4.37
N GLY A 461 21.69 23.76 -3.78
CA GLY A 461 22.00 22.37 -4.07
C GLY A 461 23.18 21.88 -3.25
N GLY A 462 23.47 20.59 -3.35
CA GLY A 462 24.63 19.98 -2.73
C GLY A 462 25.28 18.94 -3.62
N PHE A 463 26.56 18.68 -3.38
CA PHE A 463 27.34 17.73 -4.16
C PHE A 463 28.52 17.20 -3.35
N PHE A 464 28.95 15.99 -3.70
CA PHE A 464 30.23 15.43 -3.29
C PHE A 464 31.32 15.86 -4.26
N LEU A 465 32.51 16.18 -3.76
CA LEU A 465 33.66 16.60 -4.55
C LEU A 465 34.93 15.82 -4.16
N ASP A 466 35.42 15.00 -5.08
CA ASP A 466 36.80 14.50 -5.03
C ASP A 466 37.76 15.62 -5.45
N VAL A 467 38.48 16.19 -4.48
CA VAL A 467 39.41 17.29 -4.75
C VAL A 467 40.62 16.89 -5.59
N SER A 468 40.93 15.59 -5.70
CA SER A 468 42.12 15.08 -6.38
C SER A 468 41.85 14.79 -7.87
N SER A 469 40.65 14.27 -8.18
CA SER A 469 40.19 14.01 -9.55
C SER A 469 39.26 15.11 -10.08
N GLY A 470 38.79 16.02 -9.24
CA GLY A 470 37.70 16.94 -9.61
C GLY A 470 36.41 16.23 -10.06
N GLY A 471 36.31 14.92 -9.81
CA GLY A 471 35.06 14.20 -9.86
C GLY A 471 34.10 14.82 -8.86
N ALA A 472 32.87 15.07 -9.27
CA ALA A 472 31.85 15.54 -8.35
C ALA A 472 30.48 15.01 -8.75
N VAL A 473 29.73 14.56 -7.77
CA VAL A 473 28.41 13.93 -7.92
C VAL A 473 27.40 14.83 -7.20
N GLU A 474 26.40 15.33 -7.93
CA GLU A 474 25.31 16.11 -7.33
C GLU A 474 24.52 15.19 -6.39
N ALA A 475 24.12 15.73 -5.24
CA ALA A 475 23.19 15.05 -4.35
C ALA A 475 21.77 15.12 -4.94
N GLU A 476 21.06 14.00 -4.93
CA GLU A 476 19.69 13.94 -5.42
C GLU A 476 18.73 14.35 -4.30
N GLY A 477 18.64 15.66 -4.05
CA GLY A 477 17.60 16.20 -3.16
C GLY A 477 16.19 15.88 -3.68
N VAL A 478 15.24 15.73 -2.76
CA VAL A 478 13.84 15.53 -3.12
C VAL A 478 13.32 16.77 -3.87
N ASP A 479 12.83 16.61 -5.09
CA ASP A 479 12.10 17.67 -5.79
C ASP A 479 10.72 17.84 -5.11
N GLU A 480 10.68 18.62 -4.03
CA GLU A 480 9.48 18.89 -3.24
C GLU A 480 8.36 19.47 -4.10
N ARG A 481 8.72 20.39 -5.00
CA ARG A 481 7.79 21.02 -5.95
C ARG A 481 7.11 19.97 -6.83
N TYR A 482 7.86 18.98 -7.32
CA TYR A 482 7.28 17.86 -8.08
C TYR A 482 6.27 17.08 -7.24
N TRP A 483 6.61 16.71 -6.00
CA TRP A 483 5.71 15.92 -5.16
C TRP A 483 4.48 16.70 -4.70
N ILE A 484 4.59 18.01 -4.47
CA ILE A 484 3.44 18.89 -4.21
C ILE A 484 2.52 18.97 -5.43
N ASN A 485 3.07 19.06 -6.65
CA ASN A 485 2.26 19.03 -7.87
C ASN A 485 1.51 17.69 -8.02
N VAL A 486 2.19 16.57 -7.76
CA VAL A 486 1.59 15.23 -7.78
C VAL A 486 0.47 15.12 -6.75
N HIS A 487 0.71 15.55 -5.51
CA HIS A 487 -0.29 15.61 -4.46
C HIS A 487 -1.51 16.43 -4.90
N GLY A 488 -1.30 17.68 -5.30
CA GLY A 488 -2.37 18.58 -5.73
C GLY A 488 -3.19 18.02 -6.89
N ALA A 489 -2.54 17.40 -7.89
CA ALA A 489 -3.22 16.79 -9.02
C ALA A 489 -4.07 15.58 -8.61
N LEU A 490 -3.53 14.68 -7.80
CA LEU A 490 -4.25 13.50 -7.30
C LEU A 490 -5.44 13.90 -6.42
N MET A 491 -5.25 14.89 -5.53
CA MET A 491 -6.32 15.45 -4.69
C MET A 491 -7.40 16.11 -5.53
N ALA A 492 -7.04 16.85 -6.58
CA ALA A 492 -8.00 17.46 -7.49
C ALA A 492 -8.85 16.38 -8.20
N VAL A 493 -8.21 15.37 -8.79
CA VAL A 493 -8.96 14.30 -9.47
C VAL A 493 -9.85 13.52 -8.50
N ALA A 494 -9.36 13.20 -7.30
CA ALA A 494 -10.12 12.49 -6.29
C ALA A 494 -11.31 13.32 -5.75
N TRP A 495 -11.03 14.47 -5.13
CA TRP A 495 -12.00 15.22 -4.35
C TRP A 495 -12.80 16.24 -5.14
N VAL A 496 -12.29 16.71 -6.28
CA VAL A 496 -13.00 17.68 -7.12
C VAL A 496 -13.82 16.99 -8.21
N LEU A 497 -13.38 15.83 -8.70
CA LEU A 497 -14.06 15.13 -9.80
C LEU A 497 -14.71 13.80 -9.39
N LEU A 498 -13.90 12.78 -9.06
CA LEU A 498 -14.39 11.39 -8.97
C LEU A 498 -15.32 11.15 -7.79
N LEU A 499 -14.92 11.53 -6.57
CA LEU A 499 -15.72 11.29 -5.37
C LEU A 499 -17.06 12.04 -5.42
N PRO A 500 -17.12 13.35 -5.77
CA PRO A 500 -18.39 14.06 -5.95
C PRO A 500 -19.27 13.44 -7.06
N LEU A 501 -18.69 13.09 -8.22
CA LEU A 501 -19.44 12.45 -9.30
C LEU A 501 -20.04 11.11 -8.85
N GLY A 502 -19.28 10.34 -8.07
CA GLY A 502 -19.76 9.13 -7.40
C GLY A 502 -20.97 9.38 -6.50
N THR A 503 -21.04 10.52 -5.80
CA THR A 503 -22.19 10.86 -4.94
C THR A 503 -23.45 11.25 -5.71
N LEU A 504 -23.33 11.74 -6.95
CA LEU A 504 -24.46 12.10 -7.80
C LEU A 504 -25.26 10.88 -8.27
N LEU A 505 -24.59 9.75 -8.50
CA LEU A 505 -25.18 8.53 -9.02
C LEU A 505 -26.33 7.96 -8.15
N PRO A 506 -26.17 7.76 -6.83
CA PRO A 506 -27.28 7.31 -5.98
C PRO A 506 -28.35 8.40 -5.81
N ALA A 507 -27.97 9.68 -5.76
CA ALA A 507 -28.91 10.80 -5.64
C ALA A 507 -29.84 10.91 -6.85
N HIS A 508 -29.32 10.61 -8.05
CA HIS A 508 -30.04 10.65 -9.31
C HIS A 508 -30.17 9.27 -9.94
N ARG A 509 -30.39 8.24 -9.12
CA ARG A 509 -30.54 6.85 -9.59
C ARG A 509 -31.65 6.67 -10.65
N TRP A 510 -32.61 7.61 -10.71
CA TRP A 510 -33.66 7.65 -11.73
C TRP A 510 -33.11 7.81 -13.16
N LEU A 511 -31.93 8.40 -13.34
CA LEU A 511 -31.28 8.57 -14.65
C LEU A 511 -30.89 7.22 -15.27
N LEU A 512 -30.62 6.23 -14.41
CA LEU A 512 -30.16 4.89 -14.82
C LEU A 512 -31.25 3.82 -14.73
N GLY A 513 -32.44 4.17 -14.23
CA GLY A 513 -33.58 3.27 -14.11
C GLY A 513 -33.24 1.94 -13.43
N ASP A 514 -33.79 0.85 -13.99
CA ASP A 514 -33.54 -0.52 -13.53
C ASP A 514 -32.36 -1.21 -14.25
N MET A 515 -31.49 -0.44 -14.91
CA MET A 515 -30.30 -1.01 -15.55
C MET A 515 -29.45 -1.76 -14.52
N LYS A 516 -29.01 -2.97 -14.89
CA LYS A 516 -28.17 -3.83 -14.06
C LYS A 516 -26.84 -4.11 -14.74
N ILE A 517 -25.77 -4.08 -13.95
CA ILE A 517 -24.41 -4.46 -14.33
C ILE A 517 -23.99 -5.55 -13.34
N PHE A 518 -23.57 -6.72 -13.84
CA PHE A 518 -23.24 -7.89 -13.01
C PHE A 518 -24.33 -8.26 -11.99
N GLY A 519 -25.61 -8.18 -12.40
CA GLY A 519 -26.76 -8.50 -11.54
C GLY A 519 -27.12 -7.45 -10.49
N LYS A 520 -26.32 -6.39 -10.30
CA LYS A 520 -26.58 -5.28 -9.37
C LYS A 520 -27.01 -4.02 -10.12
N HIS A 521 -27.71 -3.10 -9.47
CA HIS A 521 -28.13 -1.85 -10.11
C HIS A 521 -26.93 -1.01 -10.59
N ALA A 522 -27.01 -0.47 -11.81
CA ALA A 522 -25.93 0.27 -12.45
C ALA A 522 -25.45 1.48 -11.63
N TRP A 523 -26.38 2.25 -11.05
CA TRP A 523 -26.03 3.39 -10.19
C TRP A 523 -25.16 2.98 -9.00
N PHE A 524 -25.36 1.77 -8.46
CA PHE A 524 -24.63 1.27 -7.31
C PHE A 524 -23.22 0.82 -7.70
N ILE A 525 -23.08 0.10 -8.82
CA ILE A 525 -21.78 -0.31 -9.34
C ILE A 525 -20.94 0.91 -9.73
N LEU A 526 -21.54 1.87 -10.44
CA LEU A 526 -20.85 3.10 -10.82
C LEU A 526 -20.48 3.92 -9.59
N HIS A 527 -21.38 4.06 -8.60
CA HIS A 527 -21.06 4.73 -7.34
C HIS A 527 -19.81 4.12 -6.71
N MET A 528 -19.79 2.79 -6.53
CA MET A 528 -18.64 2.08 -5.97
C MET A 528 -17.37 2.28 -6.79
N ALA A 529 -17.45 2.21 -8.13
CA ALA A 529 -16.29 2.40 -9.00
C ALA A 529 -15.67 3.80 -8.85
N PHE A 530 -16.49 4.85 -8.85
CA PHE A 530 -16.03 6.23 -8.63
C PHE A 530 -15.48 6.44 -7.22
N GLN A 531 -16.15 5.89 -6.19
CA GLN A 531 -15.69 5.99 -4.80
C GLN A 531 -14.32 5.31 -4.62
N TRP A 532 -14.17 4.05 -5.05
CA TRP A 532 -12.90 3.34 -4.90
C TRP A 532 -11.77 3.95 -5.71
N THR A 533 -12.02 4.35 -6.96
CA THR A 533 -11.00 5.01 -7.78
C THR A 533 -10.56 6.33 -7.13
N GLY A 534 -11.52 7.15 -6.67
CA GLY A 534 -11.22 8.39 -5.96
C GLY A 534 -10.47 8.17 -4.65
N MET A 535 -10.83 7.14 -3.88
CA MET A 535 -10.16 6.80 -2.62
C MET A 535 -8.71 6.34 -2.82
N VAL A 536 -8.44 5.56 -3.88
CA VAL A 536 -7.07 5.14 -4.22
C VAL A 536 -6.21 6.34 -4.60
N LEU A 537 -6.71 7.25 -5.43
CA LEU A 537 -5.98 8.48 -5.79
C LEU A 537 -5.76 9.39 -4.59
N PHE A 538 -6.77 9.53 -3.73
CA PHE A 538 -6.66 10.27 -2.48
C PHE A 538 -5.56 9.69 -1.59
N LEU A 539 -5.56 8.38 -1.37
CA LEU A 539 -4.56 7.72 -0.54
C LEU A 539 -3.16 7.84 -1.15
N ALA A 540 -3.03 7.63 -2.46
CA ALA A 540 -1.75 7.79 -3.16
C ALA A 540 -1.19 9.21 -3.03
N GLY A 541 -2.02 10.24 -3.23
CA GLY A 541 -1.58 11.63 -3.08
C GLY A 541 -1.25 12.00 -1.64
N PHE A 542 -1.96 11.44 -0.66
CA PHE A 542 -1.67 11.68 0.75
C PHE A 542 -0.35 11.00 1.16
N ILE A 543 -0.15 9.74 0.80
CA ILE A 543 1.09 9.00 1.10
C ILE A 543 2.27 9.64 0.39
N ALA A 544 2.13 10.05 -0.87
CA ALA A 544 3.21 10.67 -1.63
C ALA A 544 3.76 11.92 -0.92
N VAL A 545 2.87 12.82 -0.47
CA VAL A 545 3.27 14.04 0.23
C VAL A 545 3.81 13.74 1.63
N TYR A 546 3.20 12.78 2.33
CA TYR A 546 3.62 12.38 3.67
C TYR A 546 5.02 11.74 3.66
N VAL A 547 5.32 10.86 2.71
CA VAL A 547 6.63 10.17 2.68
C VAL A 547 7.73 11.06 2.11
N LYS A 548 7.39 12.06 1.30
CA LYS A 548 8.38 12.88 0.58
C LYS A 548 8.64 14.24 1.19
N LEU A 549 7.78 14.72 2.10
CA LEU A 549 7.91 16.03 2.72
C LEU A 549 7.80 15.99 4.26
N ASP A 550 7.54 14.84 4.91
CA ASP A 550 7.48 14.72 6.37
C ASP A 550 8.88 14.43 6.95
N ASP A 551 9.78 15.39 6.77
CA ASP A 551 11.20 15.26 7.15
C ASP A 551 11.49 15.90 8.52
N GLY A 552 10.44 16.39 9.20
CA GLY A 552 10.54 17.05 10.51
C GLY A 552 10.75 18.56 10.48
N GLY A 553 10.87 19.16 9.29
CA GLY A 553 10.94 20.61 9.06
C GLY A 553 9.59 21.33 9.12
N GLU A 554 9.59 22.64 8.85
CA GLU A 554 8.35 23.43 8.78
C GLU A 554 7.53 23.09 7.52
N LEU A 555 6.22 22.94 7.67
CA LEU A 555 5.33 22.71 6.51
C LEU A 555 5.22 23.99 5.67
N PRO A 556 5.18 23.88 4.33
CA PRO A 556 4.97 25.03 3.46
C PRO A 556 3.75 25.86 3.88
N GLY A 557 3.93 27.18 4.00
CA GLY A 557 2.88 28.11 4.39
C GLY A 557 2.58 28.22 5.90
N GLY A 558 3.46 27.71 6.76
CA GLY A 558 3.43 27.93 8.21
C GLY A 558 2.13 27.48 8.88
N ASP A 559 1.53 28.35 9.72
CA ASP A 559 0.27 28.07 10.43
C ASP A 559 -0.87 27.62 9.49
N VAL A 560 -0.92 28.14 8.26
CA VAL A 560 -1.95 27.78 7.28
C VAL A 560 -1.67 26.37 6.72
N GLY A 561 -0.40 26.04 6.51
CA GLY A 561 0.07 24.68 6.18
C GLY A 561 -0.35 23.67 7.23
N GLU A 562 -0.11 23.98 8.50
CA GLU A 562 -0.51 23.11 9.62
C GLU A 562 -2.04 22.91 9.68
N ALA A 563 -2.82 23.95 9.37
CA ALA A 563 -4.27 23.83 9.29
C ALA A 563 -4.73 22.94 8.12
N HIS A 564 -4.09 23.06 6.95
CA HIS A 564 -4.38 22.22 5.78
C HIS A 564 -4.14 20.73 6.07
N GLU A 565 -3.01 20.42 6.71
CA GLU A 565 -2.65 19.07 7.12
C GLU A 565 -3.71 18.50 8.08
N LYS A 566 -4.03 19.23 9.16
CA LYS A 566 -5.03 18.81 10.17
C LYS A 566 -6.41 18.58 9.56
N ILE A 567 -6.85 19.46 8.67
CA ILE A 567 -8.12 19.29 7.95
C ILE A 567 -8.04 18.08 7.01
N GLY A 568 -6.92 17.88 6.32
CA GLY A 568 -6.67 16.72 5.45
C GLY A 568 -6.77 15.39 6.20
N ILE A 569 -6.18 15.31 7.39
CA ILE A 569 -6.28 14.14 8.28
C ILE A 569 -7.74 13.93 8.72
N ALA A 570 -8.47 15.00 9.07
CA ALA A 570 -9.88 14.89 9.42
C ALA A 570 -10.74 14.39 8.24
N VAL A 571 -10.45 14.86 7.02
CA VAL A 571 -11.07 14.35 5.78
C VAL A 571 -10.74 12.87 5.58
N MET A 572 -9.50 12.44 5.81
CA MET A 572 -9.11 11.03 5.73
C MET A 572 -9.89 10.16 6.70
N ALA A 573 -9.94 10.55 7.97
CA ALA A 573 -10.67 9.82 9.00
C ALA A 573 -12.16 9.71 8.67
N ALA A 574 -12.77 10.81 8.21
CA ALA A 574 -14.19 10.83 7.87
C ALA A 574 -14.49 10.06 6.56
N ALA A 575 -13.57 10.04 5.60
CA ALA A 575 -13.66 9.19 4.41
C ALA A 575 -13.54 7.70 4.78
N GLY A 576 -12.67 7.34 5.73
CA GLY A 576 -12.62 5.98 6.28
C GLY A 576 -13.90 5.57 6.99
N ALA A 577 -14.47 6.47 7.80
CA ALA A 577 -15.78 6.23 8.40
C ALA A 577 -16.87 6.00 7.32
N GLN A 578 -16.80 6.68 6.17
CA GLN A 578 -17.71 6.44 5.05
C GLN A 578 -17.55 5.06 4.42
N VAL A 579 -16.31 4.60 4.25
CA VAL A 579 -16.01 3.24 3.76
C VAL A 579 -16.57 2.20 4.73
N VAL A 580 -16.29 2.34 6.04
CA VAL A 580 -16.84 1.45 7.08
C VAL A 580 -18.37 1.45 7.07
N LEU A 581 -19.01 2.63 7.02
CA LEU A 581 -20.46 2.74 6.87
C LEU A 581 -20.95 2.01 5.61
N GLY A 582 -20.22 2.10 4.49
CA GLY A 582 -20.51 1.37 3.26
C GLY A 582 -20.52 -0.15 3.45
N TYR A 583 -19.59 -0.70 4.23
CA TYR A 583 -19.50 -2.13 4.53
C TYR A 583 -20.61 -2.63 5.48
N VAL A 584 -20.96 -1.86 6.52
CA VAL A 584 -22.04 -2.23 7.46
C VAL A 584 -23.44 -1.88 6.95
N ARG A 585 -23.57 -1.68 5.62
CA ARG A 585 -24.81 -1.32 4.93
C ARG A 585 -25.90 -2.38 5.17
N PRO A 586 -27.00 -2.07 5.88
CA PRO A 586 -28.06 -3.04 6.17
C PRO A 586 -28.84 -3.47 4.91
N ASP A 587 -29.45 -4.65 4.95
CA ASP A 587 -30.37 -5.10 3.90
C ASP A 587 -31.49 -4.08 3.64
N PRO A 588 -31.98 -3.91 2.40
CA PRO A 588 -33.07 -2.99 2.09
C PRO A 588 -34.32 -3.15 2.97
N SER A 589 -34.64 -4.35 3.48
CA SER A 589 -35.79 -4.58 4.36
C SER A 589 -35.49 -4.38 5.85
N HIS A 590 -34.24 -4.09 6.24
CA HIS A 590 -33.84 -4.00 7.64
C HIS A 590 -34.30 -2.68 8.28
N PRO A 591 -34.83 -2.68 9.53
CA PRO A 591 -35.38 -1.46 10.16
C PRO A 591 -34.36 -0.32 10.33
N LYS A 592 -33.08 -0.65 10.55
CA LYS A 592 -31.99 0.35 10.67
C LYS A 592 -31.56 0.97 9.33
N ARG A 593 -32.10 0.53 8.19
CA ARG A 593 -31.76 1.03 6.85
C ARG A 593 -31.98 2.54 6.69
N GLY A 594 -33.03 3.07 7.31
CA GLY A 594 -33.34 4.50 7.29
C GLY A 594 -32.28 5.36 8.00
N LEU A 595 -31.86 4.93 9.19
CA LEU A 595 -30.79 5.61 9.95
C LEU A 595 -29.44 5.53 9.22
N TRP A 596 -29.12 4.37 8.65
CA TRP A 596 -27.92 4.22 7.82
C TRP A 596 -27.93 5.18 6.63
N ASN A 597 -29.04 5.26 5.88
CA ASN A 597 -29.16 6.19 4.75
C ASN A 597 -28.93 7.64 5.20
N LEU A 598 -29.49 8.03 6.34
CA LEU A 598 -29.30 9.37 6.90
C LEU A 598 -27.81 9.63 7.18
N MET A 599 -27.18 8.77 8.00
CA MET A 599 -25.78 8.95 8.39
C MET A 599 -24.85 8.95 7.17
N HIS A 600 -24.97 7.95 6.29
CA HIS A 600 -24.12 7.81 5.11
C HIS A 600 -24.23 9.01 4.18
N HIS A 601 -25.45 9.47 3.86
CA HIS A 601 -25.66 10.60 2.96
C HIS A 601 -25.13 11.93 3.53
N TYR A 602 -25.46 12.24 4.79
CA TYR A 602 -25.12 13.54 5.36
C TYR A 602 -23.63 13.65 5.70
N LEU A 603 -23.05 12.60 6.27
CA LEU A 603 -21.61 12.58 6.49
C LEU A 603 -20.86 12.65 5.15
N GLY A 604 -21.32 11.95 4.09
CA GLY A 604 -20.61 11.93 2.81
C GLY A 604 -20.56 13.30 2.16
N ARG A 605 -21.68 14.04 2.22
CA ARG A 605 -21.75 15.43 1.75
C ARG A 605 -20.88 16.37 2.57
N ALA A 606 -20.87 16.21 3.90
CA ALA A 606 -20.03 17.02 4.77
C ALA A 606 -18.54 16.81 4.47
N VAL A 607 -18.12 15.56 4.24
CA VAL A 607 -16.73 15.22 3.88
C VAL A 607 -16.33 15.85 2.55
N VAL A 608 -17.19 15.78 1.52
CA VAL A 608 -16.91 16.44 0.22
C VAL A 608 -16.74 17.95 0.38
N LEU A 609 -17.61 18.61 1.14
CA LEU A 609 -17.50 20.06 1.38
C LEU A 609 -16.24 20.44 2.16
N LEU A 610 -15.88 19.66 3.18
CA LEU A 610 -14.65 19.85 3.94
C LEU A 610 -13.41 19.66 3.05
N ALA A 611 -13.41 18.64 2.20
CA ALA A 611 -12.33 18.39 1.25
C ALA A 611 -12.19 19.54 0.24
N TRP A 612 -13.29 20.10 -0.27
CA TRP A 612 -13.25 21.26 -1.18
C TRP A 612 -12.65 22.49 -0.50
N ALA A 613 -13.03 22.77 0.75
CA ALA A 613 -12.41 23.83 1.54
C ALA A 613 -10.90 23.58 1.67
N ASN A 614 -10.50 22.33 1.96
CA ASN A 614 -9.09 21.99 2.11
C ASN A 614 -8.29 22.12 0.82
N VAL A 615 -8.88 21.79 -0.33
CA VAL A 615 -8.25 22.00 -1.65
C VAL A 615 -7.96 23.48 -1.88
N TYR A 616 -8.90 24.38 -1.55
CA TYR A 616 -8.65 25.83 -1.69
C TYR A 616 -7.53 26.31 -0.76
N ILE A 617 -7.45 25.79 0.47
CA ILE A 617 -6.35 26.11 1.38
C ILE A 617 -5.01 25.64 0.80
N GLY A 618 -4.95 24.43 0.24
CA GLY A 618 -3.74 23.91 -0.42
C GLY A 618 -3.29 24.77 -1.60
N ILE A 619 -4.22 25.25 -2.45
CA ILE A 619 -3.89 26.17 -3.56
C ILE A 619 -3.35 27.51 -3.03
N TYR A 620 -3.92 28.01 -1.92
CA TYR A 620 -3.46 29.24 -1.31
C TYR A 620 -2.05 29.09 -0.74
N ILE A 621 -1.78 28.04 0.04
CA ILE A 621 -0.45 27.71 0.56
C ILE A 621 0.55 27.67 -0.58
N TYR A 622 0.25 26.92 -1.63
CA TYR A 622 1.17 26.74 -2.74
C TYR A 622 1.51 28.04 -3.48
N HIS A 623 0.62 29.03 -3.41
CA HIS A 623 0.84 30.35 -3.96
C HIS A 623 1.69 31.25 -3.04
N VAL A 624 1.52 31.15 -1.73
CA VAL A 624 2.20 32.03 -0.74
C VAL A 624 3.48 31.45 -0.16
N SER A 625 3.72 30.15 -0.34
CA SER A 625 4.98 29.47 -0.05
C SER A 625 6.11 29.92 -0.99
N GLU A 626 7.34 29.58 -0.64
CA GLU A 626 8.59 29.67 -1.40
C GLU A 626 8.49 29.16 -2.85
N PHE A 627 7.53 28.27 -3.13
CA PHE A 627 7.29 27.79 -4.49
C PHE A 627 6.51 28.76 -5.40
N GLU A 628 5.95 29.84 -4.88
CA GLU A 628 5.24 30.93 -5.58
C GLU A 628 4.35 30.47 -6.76
N ALA A 629 3.56 29.40 -6.57
CA ALA A 629 2.75 28.88 -7.66
C ALA A 629 1.78 29.95 -8.18
N LYS A 630 1.59 30.01 -9.50
CA LYS A 630 0.60 30.93 -10.08
C LYS A 630 -0.80 30.50 -9.67
N TYR A 631 -1.36 31.21 -8.69
CA TYR A 631 -2.69 30.94 -8.14
C TYR A 631 -3.76 30.67 -9.21
N LYS A 632 -3.77 31.46 -10.28
CA LYS A 632 -4.75 31.36 -11.39
C LYS A 632 -4.72 30.02 -12.11
N GLU A 633 -3.56 29.38 -12.25
CA GLU A 633 -3.39 28.13 -13.01
C GLU A 633 -4.03 26.93 -12.29
N TRP A 634 -4.06 26.96 -10.96
CA TRP A 634 -4.69 25.92 -10.14
C TRP A 634 -6.17 26.22 -9.84
N ILE A 635 -6.47 27.44 -9.42
CA ILE A 635 -7.83 27.81 -8.97
C ILE A 635 -8.87 27.72 -10.09
N THR A 636 -8.49 28.09 -11.32
CA THR A 636 -9.41 28.23 -12.44
C THR A 636 -10.00 26.89 -12.89
N PRO A 637 -9.20 25.87 -13.26
CA PRO A 637 -9.75 24.56 -13.65
C PRO A 637 -10.54 23.89 -12.52
N ILE A 638 -10.06 24.00 -11.27
CA ILE A 638 -10.71 23.43 -10.10
C ILE A 638 -12.09 24.08 -9.85
N ALA A 639 -12.16 25.41 -9.84
CA ALA A 639 -13.41 26.13 -9.64
C ALA A 639 -14.43 25.88 -10.77
N ILE A 640 -13.97 25.72 -12.02
CA ILE A 640 -14.82 25.35 -13.15
C ILE A 640 -15.45 23.97 -12.92
N VAL A 641 -14.65 22.95 -12.58
CA VAL A 641 -15.18 21.59 -12.36
C VAL A 641 -16.14 21.56 -11.18
N MET A 642 -15.79 22.18 -10.05
CA MET A 642 -16.69 22.29 -8.89
C MET A 642 -18.01 22.98 -9.25
N GLY A 643 -17.93 24.11 -9.99
CA GLY A 643 -19.10 24.86 -10.45
C GLY A 643 -19.99 24.05 -11.39
N LEU A 644 -19.39 23.31 -12.34
CA LEU A 644 -20.12 22.43 -13.26
C LEU A 644 -20.83 21.28 -12.51
N LEU A 645 -20.18 20.67 -11.53
CA LEU A 645 -20.79 19.60 -10.72
C LEU A 645 -21.92 20.13 -9.84
N ALA A 646 -21.74 21.31 -9.24
CA ALA A 646 -22.79 21.96 -8.46
C ALA A 646 -23.98 22.35 -9.35
N LEU A 647 -23.74 22.89 -10.56
CA LEU A 647 -24.77 23.20 -11.53
C LEU A 647 -25.49 21.93 -11.99
N LEU A 648 -24.74 20.87 -12.31
CA LEU A 648 -25.31 19.58 -12.70
C LEU A 648 -26.23 19.03 -11.61
N GLU A 649 -25.80 19.05 -10.35
CA GLU A 649 -26.62 18.64 -9.21
C GLU A 649 -27.93 19.44 -9.12
N ILE A 650 -27.86 20.77 -9.28
CA ILE A 650 -29.05 21.64 -9.24
C ILE A 650 -30.00 21.30 -10.40
N VAL A 651 -29.47 21.19 -11.63
CA VAL A 651 -30.25 20.87 -12.82
C VAL A 651 -30.92 19.50 -12.69
N LEU A 652 -30.19 18.48 -12.25
CA LEU A 652 -30.73 17.13 -12.07
C LEU A 652 -31.79 17.07 -10.98
N ARG A 653 -31.63 17.84 -9.88
CA ARG A 653 -32.67 17.95 -8.84
C ARG A 653 -33.95 18.59 -9.36
N VAL A 654 -33.84 19.63 -10.19
CA VAL A 654 -35.01 20.31 -10.78
C VAL A 654 -35.70 19.41 -11.81
N ALA A 655 -34.94 18.61 -12.56
CA ALA A 655 -35.46 17.70 -13.58
C ALA A 655 -36.06 16.39 -13.02
N ALA A 656 -35.92 16.12 -11.72
CA ALA A 656 -36.32 14.85 -11.13
C ALA A 656 -37.84 14.59 -11.25
N PRO A 657 -38.29 13.37 -11.63
CA PRO A 657 -39.71 13.06 -11.77
C PRO A 657 -40.48 13.16 -10.44
N PRO A 658 -41.76 13.59 -10.45
CA PRO A 658 -42.57 13.76 -9.23
C PRO A 658 -42.80 12.47 -8.41
N SER A 659 -42.52 11.28 -8.95
CA SER A 659 -42.69 9.98 -8.28
C SER A 659 -41.43 9.44 -7.59
N SER A 660 -40.24 10.05 -7.75
CA SER A 660 -39.01 9.56 -7.12
C SER A 660 -38.91 9.76 -5.60
N THR A 661 -39.88 10.43 -4.98
CA THR A 661 -39.88 10.77 -3.55
C THR A 661 -40.61 9.74 -2.65
N LYS A 662 -41.23 8.68 -3.20
CA LYS A 662 -41.84 7.61 -2.39
C LYS A 662 -41.64 6.21 -2.98
N GLN A 663 -40.59 5.52 -2.55
CA GLN A 663 -40.60 4.06 -2.47
C GLN A 663 -40.25 3.66 -1.04
N GLN A 664 -41.26 3.71 -0.16
CA GLN A 664 -41.32 2.78 0.97
C GLN A 664 -41.95 1.49 0.43
N PRO A 665 -41.34 0.30 0.64
CA PRO A 665 -42.03 -0.94 0.33
C PRO A 665 -43.24 -1.07 1.27
N ALA A 666 -44.40 -1.30 0.67
CA ALA A 666 -45.59 -1.70 1.38
C ALA A 666 -45.37 -3.09 2.01
N SER A 667 -45.35 -3.16 3.33
CA SER A 667 -45.86 -4.31 4.07
C SER A 667 -46.38 -3.85 5.44
N GLN A 668 -47.50 -3.13 5.42
CA GLN A 668 -48.43 -3.17 6.54
C GLN A 668 -49.05 -4.57 6.54
N GLN A 669 -48.44 -5.52 7.24
CA GLN A 669 -49.21 -6.64 7.80
C GLN A 669 -49.62 -6.22 9.20
N SER A 670 -50.89 -5.86 9.30
CA SER A 670 -51.65 -5.65 10.52
C SER A 670 -51.47 -6.83 11.47
N TYR A 671 -50.77 -6.62 12.59
CA TYR A 671 -51.01 -7.40 13.80
C TYR A 671 -52.33 -6.92 14.39
N LEU A 672 -53.43 -7.61 14.03
CA LEU A 672 -54.65 -7.57 14.82
C LEU A 672 -54.36 -8.30 16.13
N VAL A 673 -54.17 -7.52 17.19
CA VAL A 673 -54.29 -8.00 18.57
C VAL A 673 -55.75 -8.40 18.76
N THR A 674 -56.04 -9.70 18.74
CA THR A 674 -57.27 -10.23 19.33
C THR A 674 -57.17 -10.08 20.85
N ALA A 675 -57.68 -8.97 21.35
CA ALA A 675 -58.23 -8.90 22.69
C ALA A 675 -59.74 -8.80 22.52
N ASP A 676 -60.44 -9.92 22.76
CA ASP A 676 -61.66 -9.86 23.55
C ASP A 676 -62.05 -11.26 24.02
N GLY A 677 -62.09 -11.41 25.34
CA GLY A 677 -62.94 -12.40 25.98
C GLY A 677 -64.37 -11.85 25.96
N GLY A 678 -65.32 -12.62 25.44
CA GLY A 678 -66.70 -12.19 25.37
C GLY A 678 -67.61 -13.29 24.86
N SER A 679 -68.43 -13.80 25.77
CA SER A 679 -69.36 -14.91 25.63
C SER A 679 -70.48 -14.69 24.58
N ALA A 680 -70.77 -15.76 23.84
CA ALA A 680 -72.10 -16.27 23.44
C ALA A 680 -73.10 -15.46 22.58
N ALA A 681 -73.56 -16.20 21.54
CA ALA A 681 -74.93 -16.33 21.00
C ALA A 681 -75.43 -15.46 19.81
N PRO A 682 -76.35 -15.99 18.98
CA PRO A 682 -76.35 -15.83 17.52
C PRO A 682 -77.51 -15.00 16.96
N GLY A 683 -77.38 -14.53 15.72
CA GLY A 683 -78.52 -14.00 14.96
C GLY A 683 -78.15 -13.37 13.62
N ASP A 684 -78.69 -13.98 12.56
CA ASP A 684 -79.20 -13.36 11.33
C ASP A 684 -78.29 -12.59 10.35
N ALA A 685 -78.18 -13.18 9.15
CA ALA A 685 -78.03 -12.49 7.86
C ALA A 685 -79.26 -11.58 7.58
N PRO A 686 -79.36 -10.74 6.52
CA PRO A 686 -78.58 -10.78 5.27
C PRO A 686 -78.32 -9.42 4.54
N ALA A 687 -77.76 -9.55 3.33
CA ALA A 687 -78.06 -8.78 2.12
C ALA A 687 -77.45 -7.39 1.88
N GLY A 688 -77.17 -7.13 0.58
CA GLY A 688 -76.99 -5.80 -0.01
C GLY A 688 -75.57 -5.55 -0.51
N GLU A 689 -75.17 -6.00 -1.70
CA GLU A 689 -75.52 -5.44 -3.02
C GLU A 689 -74.63 -4.26 -3.45
N GLN A 690 -73.82 -4.58 -4.47
CA GLN A 690 -73.42 -3.79 -5.64
C GLN A 690 -72.70 -2.44 -5.55
N LYS A 691 -71.67 -2.38 -6.41
CA LYS A 691 -71.23 -1.28 -7.29
C LYS A 691 -70.69 -0.05 -6.56
N GLY A 692 -69.58 0.53 -6.96
CA GLY A 692 -68.80 0.44 -8.18
C GLY A 692 -67.93 1.69 -8.25
N GLN A 693 -66.86 1.62 -9.04
CA GLN A 693 -66.22 2.74 -9.76
C GLN A 693 -66.18 4.12 -9.08
N ALA A 694 -64.98 4.57 -8.74
CA ALA A 694 -64.22 5.52 -9.57
C ALA A 694 -63.21 6.30 -8.71
N ALA A 695 -62.01 6.43 -9.28
CA ALA A 695 -61.11 7.58 -9.22
C ALA A 695 -61.12 8.47 -7.96
N VAL A 696 -60.00 8.50 -7.23
CA VAL A 696 -58.93 9.51 -7.41
C VAL A 696 -57.60 8.86 -7.05
#